data_AF-A0A420N852-F1
#
_entry.id   AF-A0A420N852-F1
#
_cell.length_a   1.000
_cell.length_b   1.000
_cell.length_c   1.000
_cell.angle_alpha   90.00
_cell.angle_beta   90.00
_cell.angle_gamma   90.00
#
_symmetry.space_group_name_H-M   'P 1'
#
loop_
_entity.id
_entity.type
_entity.pdbx_description
1 polymer ?
#
loop_
_entity_poly.entity_id
_entity_poly.type
_entity_poly.pdbx_seq_one_letter_code
_entity_poly.pdbx_strand_id
1 'polypeptide(L)'
;MTSLRDFGRNIARTEPPSILFSWSDDGEIIRYGDFQLTMDKFRQIPDYFISRAEEICNKLMFDIKPDIDLAAMKDDMVNMSSGYSFVKHPANDLDKAYLDLLYSAYASRESNLSKGGRWRWKSMDLYLKQVTKLEEMLAGGLYTACGQTPRARDLFTLACESGPSTSCSISIWNGLMGYVLRHHKAKRQMGREFYVVRFLPSRLAYAMYNYLVYVRRFAALLRREQQTQSYPYYHERLLFHNSGKPWCTSRLTSILKQATSEIWQREFNIRIFRQIAISITEKHVREIHSPLNIYDDTTADADLNAALAWQSGHRPLQRGITYGLDGAFPNRLQPALLRSYEWASTRWHEFICQPSRVVPSLRKRNTPPSNPSLSIATLKRDVSCMMQNDESLEYCSVSTKKRKESDTMEALKNVRRANGSSPKSKEANCGPSVTSASSQNTPHNGRLMCDNPYFTYEEQYKLLGCRLCATMVTRQRIKDHLRGRPHHLNGSEIKKVQEWASQLELINDNQEISGLRLPPDDTPAIEVLGPPKTGGFRCTFKVKNEGGTLTCRSCKYMVTRRRIQAHLRGKPHGLVKKEIDKVKLWAEALDIVESDEEILALPPIPDTSQPIEALGKPKSGGFRCTFTTHCRTVSANSRRRNEHLWKVHGVELDPKPGPRKAGAAEADAGLTYWRGGVFYQQLFAKGPRSEYFEVARGHDLESLDAEQVRAELAVQQATQAFQAKSKEARKKEMEVI
;
A
#
# COMPACT_ATOMS: atom_id res chain seq x y z
N MET A 1 -24.67 -13.60 -31.67
CA MET A 1 -25.36 -12.97 -30.52
C MET A 1 -24.51 -11.82 -30.02
N THR A 2 -24.96 -10.58 -30.24
CA THR A 2 -24.30 -9.37 -29.71
C THR A 2 -24.45 -9.36 -28.21
N SER A 3 -23.35 -9.19 -27.46
CA SER A 3 -23.40 -9.10 -26.00
C SER A 3 -24.34 -7.96 -25.58
N LEU A 4 -25.21 -8.17 -24.58
CA LEU A 4 -26.02 -7.10 -23.96
C LEU A 4 -25.16 -5.90 -23.53
N ARG A 5 -23.89 -6.14 -23.22
CA ARG A 5 -22.91 -5.09 -22.90
C ARG A 5 -22.52 -4.24 -24.11
N ASP A 6 -22.39 -4.86 -25.28
CA ASP A 6 -22.05 -4.15 -26.51
C ASP A 6 -23.27 -3.45 -27.09
N PHE A 7 -24.46 -4.03 -26.92
CA PHE A 7 -25.74 -3.36 -27.18
C PHE A 7 -25.92 -2.11 -26.29
N GLY A 8 -25.71 -2.24 -24.97
CA GLY A 8 -25.78 -1.10 -24.04
C GLY A 8 -24.70 -0.03 -24.31
N ARG A 9 -23.51 -0.42 -24.80
CA ARG A 9 -22.50 0.55 -25.27
C ARG A 9 -22.94 1.29 -26.53
N ASN A 10 -23.68 0.64 -27.41
CA ASN A 10 -24.15 1.26 -28.64
C ASN A 10 -25.24 2.30 -28.33
N ILE A 11 -26.19 1.97 -27.46
CA ILE A 11 -27.20 2.91 -26.95
C ILE A 11 -26.53 4.11 -26.27
N ALA A 12 -25.57 3.86 -25.38
CA ALA A 12 -24.85 4.94 -24.69
C ALA A 12 -23.99 5.83 -25.62
N ARG A 13 -23.73 5.40 -26.88
CA ARG A 13 -23.06 6.21 -27.90
C ARG A 13 -24.02 7.06 -28.72
N THR A 14 -25.29 6.67 -28.79
CA THR A 14 -26.34 7.37 -29.54
C THR A 14 -27.17 8.31 -28.67
N GLU A 15 -27.16 8.12 -27.35
CA GLU A 15 -27.80 9.06 -26.42
C GLU A 15 -26.96 10.35 -26.25
N PRO A 16 -27.61 11.53 -26.26
CA PRO A 16 -26.90 12.78 -26.02
C PRO A 16 -26.32 12.84 -24.60
N PRO A 17 -25.21 13.55 -24.37
CA PRO A 17 -24.66 13.72 -23.03
C PRO A 17 -25.70 14.29 -22.06
N SER A 18 -25.71 13.79 -20.81
CA SER A 18 -26.66 14.22 -19.78
C SER A 18 -26.48 15.69 -19.32
N ILE A 19 -25.50 16.41 -19.87
CA ILE A 19 -25.16 17.80 -19.54
C ILE A 19 -25.01 18.52 -20.88
N LEU A 20 -25.86 19.52 -21.10
CA LEU A 20 -25.84 20.36 -22.30
C LEU A 20 -25.52 21.80 -21.88
N PHE A 21 -24.63 22.43 -22.64
CA PHE A 21 -24.31 23.84 -22.49
C PHE A 21 -24.74 24.60 -23.73
N SER A 22 -25.22 25.82 -23.55
CA SER A 22 -25.37 26.78 -24.65
C SER A 22 -24.39 27.93 -24.45
N TRP A 23 -24.07 28.61 -25.54
CA TRP A 23 -23.12 29.72 -25.53
C TRP A 23 -23.79 31.00 -26.00
N SER A 24 -23.29 32.15 -25.56
CA SER A 24 -23.53 33.41 -26.26
C SER A 24 -22.86 33.41 -27.64
N ASP A 25 -23.34 34.29 -28.52
CA ASP A 25 -22.88 34.42 -29.90
C ASP A 25 -21.39 34.81 -29.97
N ASP A 26 -20.95 35.70 -29.07
CA ASP A 26 -19.55 36.08 -28.90
C ASP A 26 -18.69 34.96 -28.28
N GLY A 27 -19.32 33.95 -27.68
CA GLY A 27 -18.65 32.88 -26.96
C GLY A 27 -18.13 33.22 -25.58
N GLU A 28 -18.37 34.41 -25.04
CA GLU A 28 -17.82 34.81 -23.73
C GLU A 28 -18.67 34.34 -22.54
N ILE A 29 -19.87 33.79 -22.79
CA ILE A 29 -20.80 33.30 -21.77
C ILE A 29 -21.21 31.87 -22.06
N ILE A 30 -20.98 30.97 -21.10
CA ILE A 30 -21.52 29.61 -21.10
C ILE A 30 -22.75 29.54 -20.18
N ARG A 31 -23.82 28.89 -20.65
CA ARG A 31 -25.07 28.73 -19.91
C ARG A 31 -25.33 27.26 -19.61
N TYR A 32 -25.75 26.98 -18.37
CA TYR A 32 -26.11 25.65 -17.89
C TYR A 32 -27.37 25.73 -17.03
N GLY A 33 -28.50 25.30 -17.59
CA GLY A 33 -29.80 25.54 -16.97
C GLY A 33 -30.05 27.04 -16.79
N ASP A 34 -30.31 27.45 -15.56
CA ASP A 34 -30.52 28.83 -15.13
C ASP A 34 -29.21 29.59 -14.83
N PHE A 35 -28.08 28.91 -14.79
CA PHE A 35 -26.79 29.51 -14.48
C PHE A 35 -26.08 30.04 -15.72
N GLN A 36 -25.49 31.24 -15.62
CA GLN A 36 -24.64 31.83 -16.64
C GLN A 36 -23.25 32.12 -16.06
N LEU A 37 -22.21 31.79 -16.82
CA LEU A 37 -20.83 31.97 -16.42
C LEU A 37 -20.06 32.69 -17.52
N THR A 38 -19.51 33.86 -17.19
CA THR A 38 -18.59 34.57 -18.08
C THR A 38 -17.20 33.97 -18.02
N MET A 39 -16.41 34.10 -19.09
CA MET A 39 -15.03 33.61 -19.09
C MET A 39 -14.18 34.29 -18.00
N ASP A 40 -14.38 35.58 -17.74
CA ASP A 40 -13.69 36.29 -16.64
C ASP A 40 -13.98 35.68 -15.27
N LYS A 41 -15.24 35.30 -15.01
CA LYS A 41 -15.60 34.61 -13.77
C LYS A 41 -15.04 33.20 -13.70
N PHE A 42 -14.91 32.50 -14.84
CA PHE A 42 -14.25 31.21 -14.87
C PHE A 42 -12.76 31.32 -14.51
N ARG A 43 -12.04 32.30 -15.09
CA ARG A 43 -10.61 32.56 -14.86
C ARG A 43 -10.28 32.83 -13.38
N GLN A 44 -11.23 33.35 -12.61
CA GLN A 44 -11.08 33.59 -11.17
C GLN A 44 -10.94 32.30 -10.33
N ILE A 45 -11.43 31.14 -10.78
CA ILE A 45 -11.31 29.90 -9.99
C ILE A 45 -9.86 29.38 -9.92
N PRO A 46 -9.13 29.21 -11.05
CA PRO A 46 -7.70 28.91 -10.99
C PRO A 46 -6.92 29.95 -10.17
N ASP A 47 -7.18 31.24 -10.39
CA ASP A 47 -6.48 32.30 -9.65
C ASP A 47 -6.75 32.22 -8.14
N TYR A 48 -8.00 31.96 -7.71
CA TYR A 48 -8.34 31.75 -6.31
C TYR A 48 -7.44 30.71 -5.65
N PHE A 49 -7.28 29.53 -6.27
CA PHE A 49 -6.45 28.48 -5.69
C PHE A 49 -4.97 28.85 -5.67
N ILE A 50 -4.48 29.51 -6.72
CA ILE A 50 -3.07 29.93 -6.83
C ILE A 50 -2.76 31.00 -5.78
N SER A 51 -3.53 32.09 -5.77
CA SER A 51 -3.37 33.23 -4.85
C SER A 51 -3.47 32.77 -3.38
N ARG A 52 -4.43 31.90 -3.04
CA ARG A 52 -4.53 31.35 -1.68
C ARG A 52 -3.37 30.40 -1.33
N ALA A 53 -2.89 29.60 -2.28
CA ALA A 53 -1.72 28.76 -2.06
C ALA A 53 -0.48 29.62 -1.78
N GLU A 54 -0.24 30.68 -2.56
CA GLU A 54 0.85 31.63 -2.34
C GLU A 54 0.75 32.31 -0.96
N GLU A 55 -0.43 32.85 -0.62
CA GLU A 55 -0.67 33.51 0.68
C GLU A 55 -0.35 32.59 1.87
N ILE A 56 -0.86 31.36 1.85
CA ILE A 56 -0.64 30.40 2.94
C ILE A 56 0.81 29.93 2.94
N CYS A 57 1.40 29.65 1.77
CA CYS A 57 2.78 29.20 1.67
C CYS A 57 3.75 30.26 2.20
N ASN A 58 3.57 31.53 1.82
CA ASN A 58 4.39 32.64 2.32
C ASN A 58 4.33 32.76 3.84
N LYS A 59 3.14 32.61 4.45
CA LYS A 59 2.98 32.59 5.91
C LYS A 59 3.69 31.41 6.57
N LEU A 60 3.63 30.23 5.95
CA LEU A 60 4.29 29.02 6.44
C LEU A 60 5.82 29.06 6.30
N MET A 61 6.35 29.98 5.48
CA MET A 61 7.79 30.13 5.24
C MET A 61 8.49 31.10 6.20
N PHE A 62 7.78 31.77 7.12
CA PHE A 62 8.34 32.73 8.08
C PHE A 62 9.32 33.74 7.45
N ASP A 63 8.86 34.38 6.37
CA ASP A 63 9.62 35.36 5.57
C ASP A 63 10.87 34.84 4.83
N ILE A 64 11.16 33.54 4.88
CA ILE A 64 12.17 32.94 4.02
C ILE A 64 11.71 33.07 2.56
N LYS A 65 12.53 33.75 1.76
CA LYS A 65 12.33 33.92 0.32
C LYS A 65 13.51 33.32 -0.43
N PRO A 66 13.45 32.02 -0.77
CA PRO A 66 14.51 31.40 -1.54
C PRO A 66 14.55 32.00 -2.95
N ASP A 67 15.76 32.18 -3.49
CA ASP A 67 15.94 32.54 -4.89
C ASP A 67 15.77 31.28 -5.75
N ILE A 68 14.64 31.17 -6.43
CA ILE A 68 14.26 29.97 -7.16
C ILE A 68 14.48 30.19 -8.65
N ASP A 69 15.43 29.45 -9.22
CA ASP A 69 15.58 29.32 -10.67
C ASP A 69 15.19 27.91 -11.12
N LEU A 70 13.92 27.73 -11.51
CA LEU A 70 13.43 26.44 -12.01
C LEU A 70 14.15 25.99 -13.29
N ALA A 71 14.74 26.90 -14.08
CA ALA A 71 15.47 26.54 -15.30
C ALA A 71 16.83 25.90 -15.02
N ALA A 72 17.47 26.28 -13.91
CA ALA A 72 18.73 25.68 -13.46
C ALA A 72 18.55 24.29 -12.80
N MET A 73 17.34 24.00 -12.31
CA MET A 73 17.04 22.77 -11.57
C MET A 73 17.23 21.51 -12.40
N LYS A 74 17.86 20.51 -11.79
CA LYS A 74 18.06 19.17 -12.38
C LYS A 74 17.04 18.18 -11.87
N ASP A 75 16.61 17.30 -12.75
CA ASP A 75 15.72 16.20 -12.41
C ASP A 75 15.95 15.02 -13.36
N ASP A 76 15.54 13.83 -12.93
CA ASP A 76 15.69 12.55 -13.60
C ASP A 76 14.36 11.80 -13.49
N MET A 77 13.59 11.83 -14.59
CA MET A 77 12.25 11.23 -14.64
C MET A 77 12.27 9.70 -14.72
N VAL A 78 13.42 9.08 -14.99
CA VAL A 78 13.56 7.62 -15.06
C VAL A 78 14.13 7.03 -13.76
N ASN A 79 14.54 7.87 -12.81
CA ASN A 79 15.05 7.41 -11.53
C ASN A 79 13.95 6.80 -10.65
N MET A 80 13.96 5.47 -10.60
CA MET A 80 13.04 4.65 -9.80
C MET A 80 13.59 4.34 -8.40
N SER A 81 14.74 4.89 -8.02
CA SER A 81 15.34 4.65 -6.71
C SER A 81 14.37 5.09 -5.61
N SER A 82 14.14 4.21 -4.63
CA SER A 82 13.21 4.50 -3.55
C SER A 82 13.66 5.75 -2.79
N GLY A 83 12.75 6.71 -2.68
CA GLY A 83 12.98 8.01 -2.04
C GLY A 83 13.44 9.10 -3.00
N TYR A 84 13.69 8.82 -4.29
CA TYR A 84 14.14 9.84 -5.24
C TYR A 84 13.07 10.90 -5.54
N SER A 85 13.50 12.16 -5.66
CA SER A 85 12.75 13.29 -6.23
C SER A 85 13.76 14.38 -6.63
N PHE A 86 13.33 15.40 -7.38
CA PHE A 86 14.21 16.53 -7.72
C PHE A 86 14.84 17.20 -6.48
N VAL A 87 14.16 17.17 -5.32
CA VAL A 87 14.68 17.74 -4.06
C VAL A 87 15.91 16.98 -3.58
N LYS A 88 15.99 15.67 -3.88
CA LYS A 88 17.10 14.78 -3.53
C LYS A 88 18.09 14.59 -4.68
N HIS A 89 17.90 15.30 -5.80
CA HIS A 89 18.87 15.26 -6.87
C HIS A 89 20.16 15.95 -6.39
N PRO A 90 21.33 15.30 -6.49
CA PRO A 90 22.57 15.78 -5.87
C PRO A 90 23.02 17.15 -6.39
N ALA A 91 22.72 17.48 -7.65
CA ALA A 91 23.07 18.77 -8.25
C ALA A 91 22.25 19.98 -7.77
N ASN A 92 21.16 19.77 -7.01
CA ASN A 92 20.28 20.86 -6.58
C ASN A 92 20.57 21.35 -5.16
N ASP A 93 21.25 20.57 -4.32
CA ASP A 93 21.56 20.88 -2.91
C ASP A 93 20.33 21.30 -2.05
N LEU A 94 19.20 20.60 -2.22
CA LEU A 94 17.94 20.95 -1.54
C LEU A 94 17.54 20.02 -0.41
N ASP A 95 18.24 18.90 -0.21
CA ASP A 95 17.82 17.87 0.74
C ASP A 95 17.74 18.40 2.19
N LYS A 96 18.64 19.31 2.54
CA LYS A 96 18.73 19.96 3.86
C LYS A 96 18.14 21.38 3.90
N ALA A 97 17.60 21.90 2.80
CA ALA A 97 17.11 23.28 2.73
C ALA A 97 15.98 23.58 3.74
N TYR A 98 15.13 22.59 4.05
CA TYR A 98 14.09 22.74 5.07
C TYR A 98 14.62 23.06 6.49
N LEU A 99 15.91 22.80 6.77
CA LEU A 99 16.52 23.16 8.05
C LEU A 99 16.58 24.69 8.23
N ASP A 100 16.68 25.47 7.16
CA ASP A 100 16.60 26.93 7.28
C ASP A 100 15.21 27.36 7.79
N LEU A 101 14.14 26.66 7.38
CA LEU A 101 12.79 26.89 7.91
C LEU A 101 12.67 26.45 9.38
N LEU A 102 13.32 25.35 9.75
CA LEU A 102 13.43 24.92 11.14
C LEU A 102 14.12 25.99 12.00
N TYR A 103 15.25 26.53 11.55
CA TYR A 103 15.98 27.58 12.27
C TYR A 103 15.15 28.85 12.39
N SER A 104 14.49 29.29 11.32
CA SER A 104 13.58 30.44 11.38
C SER A 104 12.40 30.19 12.31
N ALA A 105 11.84 28.98 12.35
CA ALA A 105 10.79 28.64 13.30
C ALA A 105 11.25 28.73 14.77
N TYR A 106 12.52 28.44 15.06
CA TYR A 106 13.09 28.59 16.40
C TYR A 106 13.46 30.04 16.74
N ALA A 107 14.02 30.78 15.79
CA ALA A 107 14.59 32.11 16.00
C ALA A 107 13.57 33.24 15.85
N SER A 108 12.56 33.08 14.99
CA SER A 108 11.60 34.14 14.68
C SER A 108 10.60 34.33 15.83
N ARG A 109 10.42 35.60 16.23
CA ARG A 109 9.35 36.00 17.15
C ARG A 109 7.96 35.86 16.51
N GLU A 110 7.88 35.89 15.18
CA GLU A 110 6.62 35.80 14.44
C GLU A 110 6.07 34.37 14.39
N SER A 111 6.96 33.37 14.30
CA SER A 111 6.55 31.97 14.19
C SER A 111 5.72 31.52 15.39
N ASN A 112 6.03 32.03 16.59
CA ASN A 112 5.44 31.63 17.86
C ASN A 112 5.44 30.10 18.10
N LEU A 113 6.23 29.35 17.33
CA LEU A 113 6.24 27.88 17.31
C LEU A 113 7.05 27.30 18.47
N SER A 114 8.10 28.00 18.90
CA SER A 114 8.92 27.61 20.04
C SER A 114 9.03 28.74 21.06
N LYS A 115 9.29 28.39 22.33
CA LYS A 115 9.66 29.34 23.38
C LYS A 115 10.66 28.67 24.32
N GLY A 116 11.83 29.29 24.51
CA GLY A 116 12.88 28.75 25.39
C GLY A 116 13.37 27.36 24.96
N GLY A 117 13.52 27.14 23.64
CA GLY A 117 13.97 25.85 23.10
C GLY A 117 12.94 24.71 23.14
N ARG A 118 11.69 24.98 23.53
CA ARG A 118 10.61 23.98 23.54
C ARG A 118 9.50 24.33 22.57
N TRP A 119 8.96 23.33 21.89
CA TRP A 119 7.82 23.47 21.00
C TRP A 119 6.53 23.84 21.76
N ARG A 120 5.72 24.72 21.15
CA ARG A 120 4.38 25.08 21.62
C ARG A 120 3.34 24.28 20.84
N TRP A 121 2.80 23.23 21.45
CA TRP A 121 1.85 22.30 20.82
C TRP A 121 0.68 22.99 20.10
N LYS A 122 0.03 23.98 20.73
CA LYS A 122 -1.07 24.73 20.10
C LYS A 122 -0.64 25.46 18.82
N SER A 123 0.55 26.08 18.82
CA SER A 123 1.08 26.77 17.64
C SER A 123 1.46 25.77 16.54
N MET A 124 2.04 24.62 16.91
CA MET A 124 2.33 23.53 15.96
C MET A 124 1.05 23.00 15.31
N ASP A 125 0.00 22.75 16.09
CA ASP A 125 -1.29 22.29 15.56
C ASP A 125 -1.89 23.30 14.58
N LEU A 126 -1.79 24.59 14.88
CA LEU A 126 -2.22 25.65 13.97
C LEU A 126 -1.39 25.66 12.67
N TYR A 127 -0.06 25.52 12.77
CA TYR A 127 0.82 25.40 11.61
C TYR A 127 0.45 24.19 10.75
N LEU A 128 0.29 23.00 11.34
CA LEU A 128 -0.09 21.78 10.61
C LEU A 128 -1.49 21.86 9.97
N LYS A 129 -2.43 22.58 10.61
CA LYS A 129 -3.74 22.90 10.00
C LYS A 129 -3.58 23.81 8.77
N GLN A 130 -2.72 24.82 8.85
CA GLN A 130 -2.41 25.69 7.70
C GLN A 130 -1.70 24.92 6.58
N VAL A 131 -0.79 23.98 6.89
CA VAL A 131 -0.20 23.06 5.91
C VAL A 131 -1.27 22.24 5.20
N THR A 132 -2.23 21.70 5.95
CA THR A 132 -3.37 20.97 5.36
C THR A 132 -4.19 21.88 4.44
N LYS A 133 -4.38 23.16 4.80
CA LYS A 133 -5.09 24.11 3.95
C LYS A 133 -4.30 24.46 2.69
N LEU A 134 -2.98 24.60 2.78
CA LEU A 134 -2.09 24.75 1.62
C LEU A 134 -2.22 23.55 0.68
N GLU A 135 -2.20 22.32 1.20
CA GLU A 135 -2.41 21.11 0.41
C GLU A 135 -3.77 21.12 -0.32
N GLU A 136 -4.84 21.64 0.31
CA GLU A 136 -6.14 21.81 -0.36
C GLU A 136 -6.09 22.83 -1.51
N MET A 137 -5.40 23.96 -1.32
CA MET A 137 -5.24 24.98 -2.36
C MET A 137 -4.37 24.47 -3.51
N LEU A 138 -3.27 23.77 -3.21
CA LEU A 138 -2.44 23.11 -4.21
C LEU A 138 -3.24 22.06 -4.98
N ALA A 139 -4.05 21.24 -4.32
CA ALA A 139 -4.90 20.25 -4.99
C ALA A 139 -5.92 20.92 -5.94
N GLY A 140 -6.54 22.03 -5.51
CA GLY A 140 -7.43 22.83 -6.36
C GLY A 140 -6.71 23.46 -7.55
N GLY A 141 -5.52 24.02 -7.34
CA GLY A 141 -4.69 24.61 -8.40
C GLY A 141 -4.23 23.56 -9.42
N LEU A 142 -3.73 22.41 -8.95
CA LEU A 142 -3.35 21.30 -9.83
C LEU A 142 -4.53 20.78 -10.66
N TYR A 143 -5.74 20.82 -10.09
CA TYR A 143 -6.95 20.37 -10.77
C TYR A 143 -7.47 21.34 -11.84
N THR A 144 -7.32 22.64 -11.62
CA THR A 144 -7.98 23.70 -12.41
C THR A 144 -7.04 24.48 -13.32
N ALA A 145 -5.75 24.59 -12.98
CA ALA A 145 -4.83 25.51 -13.63
C ALA A 145 -3.84 24.86 -14.61
N CYS A 146 -3.69 23.53 -14.60
CA CYS A 146 -2.61 22.84 -15.33
C CYS A 146 -3.07 22.20 -16.67
N GLY A 147 -4.08 22.78 -17.32
CA GLY A 147 -4.75 22.23 -18.49
C GLY A 147 -6.04 21.49 -18.15
N GLN A 148 -6.41 20.52 -19.00
CA GLN A 148 -7.63 19.72 -18.79
C GLN A 148 -7.68 19.07 -17.39
N THR A 149 -8.86 19.02 -16.78
CA THR A 149 -8.95 18.43 -15.44
C THR A 149 -8.56 16.94 -15.47
N PRO A 150 -7.73 16.44 -14.54
CA PRO A 150 -7.50 15.00 -14.40
C PRO A 150 -8.73 14.30 -13.80
N ARG A 151 -8.71 12.97 -13.71
CA ARG A 151 -9.66 12.29 -12.81
C ARG A 151 -9.23 12.55 -11.38
N ALA A 152 -10.16 12.92 -10.50
CA ALA A 152 -9.85 13.21 -9.09
C ALA A 152 -9.09 12.07 -8.39
N ARG A 153 -9.40 10.81 -8.72
CA ARG A 153 -8.67 9.66 -8.19
C ARG A 153 -7.20 9.64 -8.62
N ASP A 154 -6.93 10.01 -9.88
CA ASP A 154 -5.56 9.99 -10.42
C ASP A 154 -4.73 11.14 -9.80
N LEU A 155 -5.36 12.30 -9.53
CA LEU A 155 -4.72 13.41 -8.82
C LEU A 155 -4.27 13.03 -7.40
N PHE A 156 -5.09 12.31 -6.63
CA PHE A 156 -4.71 11.91 -5.26
C PHE A 156 -3.79 10.69 -5.20
N THR A 157 -3.42 10.11 -6.34
CA THR A 157 -2.35 9.10 -6.43
C THR A 157 -0.97 9.68 -6.74
N LEU A 158 -0.86 11.00 -6.90
CA LEU A 158 0.43 11.65 -7.12
C LEU A 158 1.37 11.42 -5.94
N ALA A 159 2.57 10.93 -6.22
CA ALA A 159 3.64 10.73 -5.26
C ALA A 159 4.69 11.85 -5.38
N CYS A 160 5.19 12.35 -4.26
CA CYS A 160 6.27 13.33 -4.22
C CYS A 160 7.67 12.71 -4.29
N GLU A 161 7.78 11.38 -4.16
CA GLU A 161 9.02 10.64 -4.25
C GLU A 161 8.78 9.28 -4.92
N SER A 162 9.80 8.76 -5.61
CA SER A 162 9.83 7.39 -6.10
C SER A 162 9.80 6.40 -4.92
N GLY A 163 9.22 5.23 -5.17
CA GLY A 163 9.12 4.11 -4.22
C GLY A 163 9.26 2.79 -4.98
N PRO A 164 9.22 1.64 -4.28
CA PRO A 164 9.47 0.34 -4.89
C PRO A 164 8.61 0.01 -6.11
N SER A 165 7.40 0.58 -6.19
CA SER A 165 6.43 0.32 -7.26
C SER A 165 5.75 1.59 -7.80
N THR A 166 6.23 2.77 -7.41
CA THR A 166 5.64 4.08 -7.75
C THR A 166 6.75 5.03 -8.16
N SER A 167 6.62 5.76 -9.27
CA SER A 167 7.57 6.84 -9.58
C SER A 167 7.16 8.14 -8.90
N CYS A 168 8.14 9.01 -8.64
CA CYS A 168 7.86 10.42 -8.38
C CYS A 168 6.95 10.95 -9.49
N SER A 169 5.88 11.63 -9.10
CA SER A 169 4.88 12.16 -10.01
C SER A 169 5.08 13.64 -10.28
N ILE A 170 5.92 14.33 -9.52
CA ILE A 170 6.34 15.70 -9.82
C ILE A 170 7.65 15.63 -10.59
N SER A 171 7.73 16.36 -11.69
CA SER A 171 8.94 16.45 -12.50
C SER A 171 9.26 17.89 -12.91
N ILE A 172 10.54 18.17 -13.13
CA ILE A 172 11.01 19.41 -13.74
C ILE A 172 11.53 19.10 -15.13
N TRP A 173 11.02 19.81 -16.14
CA TRP A 173 11.46 19.67 -17.52
C TRP A 173 11.46 21.02 -18.22
N ASN A 174 12.58 21.37 -18.86
CA ASN A 174 12.75 22.64 -19.59
C ASN A 174 12.43 23.89 -18.73
N GLY A 175 12.75 23.86 -17.44
CA GLY A 175 12.44 24.95 -16.49
C GLY A 175 10.97 25.05 -16.06
N LEU A 176 10.13 24.09 -16.45
CA LEU A 176 8.74 24.00 -16.04
C LEU A 176 8.56 22.85 -15.05
N MET A 177 7.84 23.13 -13.97
CA MET A 177 7.36 22.08 -13.06
C MET A 177 6.07 21.50 -13.61
N GLY A 178 5.96 20.17 -13.63
CA GLY A 178 4.76 19.47 -14.04
C GLY A 178 4.48 18.27 -13.16
N TYR A 179 3.28 17.72 -13.31
CA TYR A 179 2.96 16.42 -12.73
C TYR A 179 2.60 15.38 -13.80
N VAL A 180 3.04 14.15 -13.57
CA VAL A 180 2.95 13.01 -14.47
C VAL A 180 1.91 12.03 -13.96
N LEU A 181 0.90 11.75 -14.78
CA LEU A 181 -0.14 10.75 -14.51
C LEU A 181 0.06 9.51 -15.37
N ARG A 182 0.00 8.33 -14.74
CA ARG A 182 0.02 7.02 -15.41
C ARG A 182 -1.40 6.47 -15.53
N HIS A 183 -1.99 6.47 -16.72
CA HIS A 183 -3.39 6.05 -16.89
C HIS A 183 -3.55 4.53 -17.04
N HIS A 184 -3.77 3.82 -15.93
CA HIS A 184 -4.07 2.38 -15.93
C HIS A 184 -5.46 1.99 -16.51
N LYS A 185 -6.38 2.94 -16.70
CA LYS A 185 -7.69 2.67 -17.34
C LYS A 185 -7.58 2.53 -18.86
N ALA A 186 -6.69 3.29 -19.50
CA ALA A 186 -6.35 3.13 -20.91
C ALA A 186 -5.63 1.77 -21.14
N LYS A 187 -4.75 1.35 -20.20
CA LYS A 187 -4.15 0.00 -20.21
C LYS A 187 -5.19 -1.13 -20.27
N ARG A 188 -6.31 -0.96 -19.56
CA ARG A 188 -7.42 -1.94 -19.54
C ARG A 188 -8.33 -1.90 -20.77
N GLN A 189 -8.39 -0.78 -21.49
CA GLN A 189 -9.23 -0.63 -22.70
C GLN A 189 -8.46 -0.83 -24.00
N MET A 190 -7.19 -0.43 -24.06
CA MET A 190 -6.36 -0.39 -25.27
C MET A 190 -5.08 -1.24 -25.15
N GLY A 191 -4.88 -1.94 -24.03
CA GLY A 191 -3.70 -2.79 -23.80
C GLY A 191 -2.38 -2.04 -23.57
N ARG A 192 -2.39 -0.70 -23.49
CA ARG A 192 -1.18 0.13 -23.47
C ARG A 192 -1.18 1.13 -22.31
N GLU A 193 -0.04 1.29 -21.64
CA GLU A 193 0.20 2.39 -20.70
C GLU A 193 0.39 3.70 -21.45
N PHE A 194 -0.22 4.78 -20.93
CA PHE A 194 -0.19 6.13 -21.48
C PHE A 194 0.14 7.11 -20.35
N TYR A 195 1.12 7.99 -20.61
CA TYR A 195 1.54 9.06 -19.72
C TYR A 195 0.82 10.34 -20.08
N VAL A 196 0.43 11.13 -19.10
CA VAL A 196 -0.08 12.49 -19.30
C VAL A 196 0.70 13.41 -18.39
N VAL A 197 1.32 14.44 -18.97
CA VAL A 197 2.02 15.47 -18.22
C VAL A 197 1.21 16.75 -18.24
N ARG A 198 1.19 17.43 -17.10
CA ARG A 198 0.47 18.69 -16.91
C ARG A 198 1.42 19.67 -16.24
N PHE A 199 1.87 20.66 -17.00
CA PHE A 199 2.74 21.70 -16.47
C PHE A 199 1.92 22.70 -15.67
N LEU A 200 2.51 23.21 -14.60
CA LEU A 200 1.92 24.19 -13.71
C LEU A 200 2.17 25.59 -14.27
N PRO A 201 1.24 26.55 -14.09
CA PRO A 201 1.59 27.96 -14.22
C PRO A 201 2.68 28.32 -13.20
N SER A 202 3.56 29.24 -13.57
CA SER A 202 4.72 29.60 -12.76
C SER A 202 4.36 29.90 -11.31
N ARG A 203 3.43 30.83 -11.03
CA ARG A 203 2.94 31.11 -9.67
C ARG A 203 2.63 29.87 -8.82
N LEU A 204 1.89 28.91 -9.39
CA LEU A 204 1.60 27.64 -8.74
C LEU A 204 2.84 26.76 -8.58
N ALA A 205 3.74 26.75 -9.56
CA ALA A 205 5.01 26.03 -9.49
C ALA A 205 5.91 26.53 -8.36
N TYR A 206 5.98 27.84 -8.10
CA TYR A 206 6.75 28.40 -6.98
C TYR A 206 6.14 28.01 -5.63
N ALA A 207 4.81 28.09 -5.49
CA ALA A 207 4.12 27.62 -4.29
C ALA A 207 4.34 26.11 -4.06
N MET A 208 4.26 25.30 -5.12
CA MET A 208 4.52 23.87 -5.07
C MET A 208 5.98 23.56 -4.72
N TYR A 209 6.94 24.30 -5.30
CA TYR A 209 8.36 24.18 -4.97
C TYR A 209 8.60 24.43 -3.47
N ASN A 210 8.14 25.57 -2.95
CA ASN A 210 8.31 25.92 -1.53
C ASN A 210 7.66 24.89 -0.61
N TYR A 211 6.49 24.39 -1.01
CA TYR A 211 5.83 23.30 -0.31
C TYR A 211 6.70 22.03 -0.26
N LEU A 212 7.21 21.56 -1.39
CA LEU A 212 7.96 20.31 -1.50
C LEU A 212 9.34 20.38 -0.82
N VAL A 213 10.04 21.50 -0.98
CA VAL A 213 11.41 21.68 -0.49
C VAL A 213 11.44 22.00 1.00
N TYR A 214 10.57 22.89 1.48
CA TYR A 214 10.63 23.41 2.85
C TYR A 214 9.45 22.92 3.71
N VAL A 215 8.23 23.36 3.37
CA VAL A 215 7.06 23.25 4.26
C VAL A 215 6.71 21.79 4.56
N ARG A 216 6.68 20.92 3.55
CA ARG A 216 6.30 19.51 3.68
C ARG A 216 7.27 18.76 4.60
N ARG A 217 8.58 18.97 4.41
CA ARG A 217 9.62 18.30 5.21
C ARG A 217 9.62 18.82 6.64
N PHE A 218 9.51 20.13 6.83
CA PHE A 218 9.38 20.72 8.16
C PHE A 218 8.11 20.25 8.87
N ALA A 219 6.97 20.19 8.19
CA ALA A 219 5.73 19.63 8.74
C ALA A 219 5.88 18.14 9.12
N ALA A 220 6.60 17.35 8.31
CA ALA A 220 6.90 15.97 8.64
C ALA A 220 7.76 15.85 9.91
N LEU A 221 8.73 16.75 10.12
CA LEU A 221 9.50 16.84 11.36
C LEU A 221 8.60 17.16 12.55
N LEU A 222 7.76 18.21 12.46
CA LEU A 222 6.84 18.58 13.54
C LEU A 222 5.86 17.45 13.91
N ARG A 223 5.37 16.68 12.92
CA ARG A 223 4.51 15.51 13.16
C ARG A 223 5.25 14.39 13.89
N ARG A 224 6.56 14.21 13.64
CA ARG A 224 7.39 13.24 14.38
C ARG A 224 7.59 13.67 15.83
N GLU A 225 7.83 14.96 16.07
CA GLU A 225 7.95 15.51 17.42
C GLU A 225 6.67 15.33 18.24
N GLN A 226 5.48 15.42 17.62
CA GLN A 226 4.20 15.11 18.28
C GLN A 226 4.05 13.62 18.63
N GLN A 227 4.73 12.74 17.91
CA GLN A 227 4.65 11.29 18.06
C GLN A 227 5.79 10.79 18.97
N THR A 228 5.85 11.29 20.20
CA THR A 228 6.72 10.73 21.26
C THR A 228 6.34 9.27 21.51
N GLN A 229 7.19 8.34 21.07
CA GLN A 229 7.25 6.90 21.43
C GLN A 229 5.94 6.10 21.26
N SER A 230 5.82 5.30 20.18
CA SER A 230 5.18 3.95 20.16
C SER A 230 4.66 3.47 18.77
N TYR A 231 4.82 4.22 17.67
CA TYR A 231 4.42 3.73 16.33
C TYR A 231 5.53 3.87 15.29
N PRO A 232 5.72 2.87 14.40
CA PRO A 232 6.65 3.01 13.28
C PRO A 232 6.15 4.13 12.35
N TYR A 233 6.98 5.15 12.15
CA TYR A 233 6.73 6.21 11.20
C TYR A 233 6.70 5.62 9.78
N TYR A 234 5.53 5.63 9.14
CA TYR A 234 5.41 5.24 7.74
C TYR A 234 5.90 6.39 6.86
N HIS A 235 6.82 6.11 5.94
CA HIS A 235 7.29 7.11 4.98
C HIS A 235 6.17 7.46 3.99
N GLU A 236 5.55 8.62 4.16
CA GLU A 236 4.37 9.05 3.40
C GLU A 236 4.78 9.70 2.07
N ARG A 237 4.74 8.90 0.99
CA ARG A 237 5.15 9.35 -0.36
C ARG A 237 4.06 10.07 -1.16
N LEU A 238 2.78 9.93 -0.78
CA LEU A 238 1.68 10.59 -1.50
C LEU A 238 1.69 12.09 -1.23
N LEU A 239 1.37 12.93 -2.22
CA LEU A 239 1.23 14.38 -2.00
C LEU A 239 0.07 14.70 -1.06
N PHE A 240 -1.07 14.02 -1.27
CA PHE A 240 -2.33 14.31 -0.59
C PHE A 240 -2.85 13.04 0.09
N HIS A 241 -2.62 12.91 1.40
CA HIS A 241 -2.99 11.72 2.15
C HIS A 241 -3.49 12.05 3.56
N ASN A 242 -4.08 11.04 4.18
CA ASN A 242 -4.28 10.98 5.62
C ASN A 242 -3.69 9.66 6.11
N SER A 243 -2.60 9.72 6.89
CA SER A 243 -1.89 8.53 7.41
C SER A 243 -1.54 7.51 6.30
N GLY A 244 -0.81 7.97 5.28
CA GLY A 244 -0.41 7.16 4.11
C GLY A 244 -1.52 6.78 3.12
N LYS A 245 -2.80 7.08 3.38
CA LYS A 245 -3.91 6.78 2.46
C LYS A 245 -4.28 8.00 1.60
N PRO A 246 -4.48 7.84 0.27
CA PRO A 246 -4.93 8.92 -0.60
C PRO A 246 -6.21 9.60 -0.09
N TRP A 247 -6.33 10.91 -0.30
CA TRP A 247 -7.60 11.61 -0.05
C TRP A 247 -8.76 11.04 -0.88
N CYS A 248 -9.96 11.07 -0.30
CA CYS A 248 -11.19 10.69 -0.99
C CYS A 248 -11.59 11.73 -2.03
N THR A 249 -12.20 11.30 -3.14
CA THR A 249 -12.66 12.20 -4.22
C THR A 249 -13.70 13.21 -3.73
N SER A 250 -14.47 12.88 -2.69
CA SER A 250 -15.41 13.80 -2.04
C SER A 250 -14.71 15.04 -1.49
N ARG A 251 -13.45 14.93 -1.03
CA ARG A 251 -12.70 16.08 -0.53
C ARG A 251 -12.42 17.10 -1.63
N LEU A 252 -12.00 16.66 -2.83
CA LEU A 252 -11.84 17.57 -3.98
C LEU A 252 -13.17 18.22 -4.37
N THR A 253 -14.27 17.46 -4.31
CA THR A 253 -15.61 18.02 -4.53
C THR A 253 -15.93 19.12 -3.53
N SER A 254 -15.64 18.93 -2.24
CA SER A 254 -15.85 19.95 -1.21
C SER A 254 -14.97 21.19 -1.41
N ILE A 255 -13.68 20.99 -1.73
CA ILE A 255 -12.73 22.08 -2.03
C ILE A 255 -13.24 22.92 -3.20
N LEU A 256 -13.69 22.26 -4.27
CA LEU A 256 -14.17 22.95 -5.45
C LEU A 256 -15.51 23.65 -5.21
N LYS A 257 -16.44 22.99 -4.52
CA LYS A 257 -17.72 23.60 -4.13
C LYS A 257 -17.52 24.86 -3.32
N GLN A 258 -16.58 24.85 -2.37
CA GLN A 258 -16.22 26.02 -1.58
C GLN A 258 -15.77 27.17 -2.49
N ALA A 259 -14.79 26.92 -3.37
CA ALA A 259 -14.28 27.95 -4.29
C ALA A 259 -15.37 28.49 -5.24
N THR A 260 -16.19 27.61 -5.82
CA THR A 260 -17.27 28.03 -6.73
C THR A 260 -18.39 28.76 -5.99
N SER A 261 -18.68 28.39 -4.73
CA SER A 261 -19.64 29.13 -3.91
C SER A 261 -19.15 30.55 -3.65
N GLU A 262 -17.86 30.72 -3.34
CA GLU A 262 -17.27 32.03 -3.08
C GLU A 262 -17.19 32.91 -4.34
N ILE A 263 -16.77 32.35 -5.48
CA ILE A 263 -16.48 33.13 -6.69
C ILE A 263 -17.68 33.21 -7.65
N TRP A 264 -18.42 32.11 -7.81
CA TRP A 264 -19.56 31.99 -8.72
C TRP A 264 -20.92 32.10 -8.01
N GLN A 265 -20.94 32.23 -6.67
CA GLN A 265 -22.17 32.27 -5.87
C GLN A 265 -23.05 31.02 -6.06
N ARG A 266 -22.45 29.92 -6.52
CA ARG A 266 -23.13 28.63 -6.76
C ARG A 266 -22.17 27.47 -6.60
N GLU A 267 -22.63 26.42 -5.93
CA GLU A 267 -21.83 25.24 -5.70
C GLU A 267 -21.79 24.32 -6.94
N PHE A 268 -20.59 24.08 -7.46
CA PHE A 268 -20.36 23.10 -8.51
C PHE A 268 -19.45 21.98 -8.02
N ASN A 269 -19.82 20.74 -8.37
CA ASN A 269 -18.97 19.58 -8.11
C ASN A 269 -17.93 19.40 -9.23
N ILE A 270 -16.94 18.55 -8.97
CA ILE A 270 -15.85 18.23 -9.91
C ILE A 270 -16.34 17.67 -11.26
N ARG A 271 -17.51 17.03 -11.32
CA ARG A 271 -18.04 16.47 -12.57
C ARG A 271 -18.53 17.59 -13.48
N ILE A 272 -19.31 18.54 -12.96
CA ILE A 272 -19.84 19.65 -13.76
C ILE A 272 -18.72 20.61 -14.14
N PHE A 273 -17.84 20.98 -13.21
CA PHE A 273 -16.69 21.84 -13.52
C PHE A 273 -15.82 21.26 -14.63
N ARG A 274 -15.55 19.95 -14.58
CA ARG A 274 -14.82 19.27 -15.65
C ARG A 274 -15.51 19.42 -17.02
N GLN A 275 -16.83 19.32 -17.07
CA GLN A 275 -17.58 19.47 -18.32
C GLN A 275 -17.52 20.92 -18.82
N ILE A 276 -17.67 21.90 -17.93
CA ILE A 276 -17.49 23.33 -18.26
C ILE A 276 -16.09 23.58 -18.82
N ALA A 277 -15.04 23.09 -18.15
CA ALA A 277 -13.66 23.27 -18.59
C ALA A 277 -13.39 22.65 -19.97
N ILE A 278 -13.95 21.46 -20.25
CA ILE A 278 -13.86 20.82 -21.57
C ILE A 278 -14.54 21.69 -22.64
N SER A 279 -15.79 22.12 -22.40
CA SER A 279 -16.51 22.96 -23.35
C SER A 279 -15.82 24.31 -23.60
N ILE A 280 -15.23 24.92 -22.57
CA ILE A 280 -14.43 26.15 -22.72
C ILE A 280 -13.20 25.91 -23.59
N THR A 281 -12.55 24.76 -23.42
CA THR A 281 -11.36 24.42 -24.22
C THR A 281 -11.73 24.22 -25.69
N GLU A 282 -12.86 23.55 -25.94
CA GLU A 282 -13.42 23.40 -27.28
C GLU A 282 -13.77 24.75 -27.92
N LYS A 283 -14.15 25.77 -27.14
CA LYS A 283 -14.51 27.08 -27.71
C LYS A 283 -13.33 28.06 -27.85
N HIS A 284 -12.47 28.16 -26.84
CA HIS A 284 -11.45 29.22 -26.72
C HIS A 284 -10.02 28.75 -26.97
N VAL A 285 -9.74 27.46 -26.90
CA VAL A 285 -8.41 26.91 -27.18
C VAL A 285 -8.44 26.18 -28.52
N ARG A 286 -8.81 26.94 -29.57
CA ARG A 286 -9.21 26.42 -30.90
C ARG A 286 -8.15 25.57 -31.60
N GLU A 287 -6.87 25.81 -31.33
CA GLU A 287 -5.74 25.05 -31.90
C GLU A 287 -5.74 23.55 -31.51
N ILE A 288 -6.58 23.12 -30.55
CA ILE A 288 -6.67 21.71 -30.06
C ILE A 288 -7.59 20.83 -30.93
N HIS A 289 -8.32 21.37 -31.93
CA HIS A 289 -9.29 20.58 -32.71
C HIS A 289 -8.68 19.64 -33.75
N SER A 290 -7.45 19.89 -34.18
CA SER A 290 -6.73 18.93 -35.02
C SER A 290 -6.25 17.77 -34.14
N PRO A 291 -6.62 16.51 -34.44
CA PRO A 291 -6.11 15.36 -33.70
C PRO A 291 -4.59 15.38 -33.77
N LEU A 292 -3.92 15.59 -32.63
CA LEU A 292 -2.47 15.58 -32.58
C LEU A 292 -1.96 14.19 -32.97
N ASN A 293 -1.47 14.06 -34.20
CA ASN A 293 -0.73 12.91 -34.64
C ASN A 293 0.77 13.22 -34.54
N ILE A 294 1.39 12.86 -33.41
CA ILE A 294 2.84 13.03 -33.19
C ILE A 294 3.71 12.21 -34.16
N TYR A 295 3.10 11.38 -35.01
CA TYR A 295 3.75 10.61 -36.05
C TYR A 295 3.33 11.07 -37.45
N ASP A 296 2.64 12.21 -37.56
CA ASP A 296 2.30 12.77 -38.85
C ASP A 296 3.57 13.17 -39.59
N ASP A 297 3.71 12.61 -40.77
CA ASP A 297 4.76 12.94 -41.73
C ASP A 297 4.17 13.41 -43.06
N THR A 298 2.85 13.34 -43.24
CA THR A 298 2.25 13.52 -44.58
C THR A 298 1.57 14.86 -44.80
N THR A 299 1.17 15.54 -43.72
CA THR A 299 0.42 16.80 -43.85
C THR A 299 1.34 18.01 -43.86
N ALA A 300 0.81 19.16 -44.29
CA ALA A 300 1.51 20.44 -44.22
C ALA A 300 1.86 20.87 -42.78
N ASP A 301 1.17 20.29 -41.78
CA ASP A 301 1.35 20.56 -40.36
C ASP A 301 2.32 19.59 -39.67
N ALA A 302 2.93 18.66 -40.41
CA ALA A 302 3.90 17.72 -39.87
C ALA A 302 5.13 18.44 -39.28
N ASP A 303 5.63 17.97 -38.14
CA ASP A 303 6.86 18.50 -37.53
C ASP A 303 8.00 18.38 -38.55
N LEU A 304 8.74 19.47 -38.80
CA LEU A 304 9.89 19.49 -39.72
C LEU A 304 10.92 18.38 -39.38
N ASN A 305 10.98 17.95 -38.11
CA ASN A 305 11.80 16.84 -37.65
C ASN A 305 11.39 15.47 -38.24
N ALA A 306 10.21 15.34 -38.85
CA ALA A 306 9.83 14.18 -39.65
C ALA A 306 10.81 13.97 -40.82
N ALA A 307 11.35 15.05 -41.39
CA ALA A 307 12.37 14.98 -42.44
C ALA A 307 13.64 14.25 -41.97
N LEU A 308 14.02 14.37 -40.70
CA LEU A 308 15.15 13.63 -40.14
C LEU A 308 14.85 12.13 -39.99
N ALA A 309 13.59 11.76 -39.77
CA ALA A 309 13.19 10.36 -39.81
C ALA A 309 13.31 9.81 -41.24
N TRP A 310 12.82 10.56 -42.24
CA TRP A 310 12.94 10.20 -43.65
C TRP A 310 14.38 10.09 -44.12
N GLN A 311 15.25 11.01 -43.70
CA GLN A 311 16.68 10.96 -44.02
C GLN A 311 17.35 9.69 -43.50
N SER A 312 16.87 9.15 -42.37
CA SER A 312 17.30 7.86 -41.84
C SER A 312 16.60 6.64 -42.47
N GLY A 313 15.74 6.84 -43.47
CA GLY A 313 15.01 5.77 -44.15
C GLY A 313 13.76 5.25 -43.40
N HIS A 314 13.24 5.99 -42.41
CA HIS A 314 12.11 5.56 -41.59
C HIS A 314 11.00 6.60 -41.50
N ARG A 315 9.78 6.13 -41.24
CA ARG A 315 8.70 7.03 -40.79
C ARG A 315 8.84 7.34 -39.30
N PRO A 316 8.32 8.47 -38.78
CA PRO A 316 8.43 8.83 -37.36
C PRO A 316 7.99 7.73 -36.39
N LEU A 317 6.89 7.03 -36.70
CA LEU A 317 6.41 5.90 -35.89
C LEU A 317 7.40 4.72 -35.88
N GLN A 318 7.98 4.38 -37.02
CA GLN A 318 8.96 3.29 -37.13
C GLN A 318 10.26 3.67 -36.41
N ARG A 319 10.70 4.92 -36.54
CA ARG A 319 11.89 5.42 -35.83
C ARG A 319 11.77 5.27 -34.31
N GLY A 320 10.59 5.59 -33.75
CA GLY A 320 10.31 5.44 -32.32
C GLY A 320 10.22 3.99 -31.81
N ILE A 321 10.28 2.99 -32.70
CA ILE A 321 10.27 1.56 -32.37
C ILE A 321 11.63 0.91 -32.68
N THR A 322 12.31 1.35 -33.75
CA THR A 322 13.49 0.68 -34.31
C THR A 322 14.83 1.23 -33.79
N TYR A 323 14.91 2.50 -33.38
CA TYR A 323 16.15 3.13 -32.92
C TYR A 323 16.19 3.36 -31.41
N GLY A 324 17.40 3.57 -30.89
CA GLY A 324 17.63 3.95 -29.49
C GLY A 324 16.81 5.17 -29.10
N LEU A 325 15.98 5.02 -28.08
CA LEU A 325 15.26 6.11 -27.44
C LEU A 325 16.19 6.89 -26.50
N ASP A 326 15.84 8.12 -26.18
CA ASP A 326 16.57 8.89 -25.17
C ASP A 326 16.32 8.25 -23.80
N GLY A 327 17.38 7.64 -23.26
CA GLY A 327 17.37 6.92 -21.98
C GLY A 327 17.11 7.82 -20.77
N ALA A 328 17.24 9.14 -20.90
CA ALA A 328 16.88 10.09 -19.85
C ALA A 328 15.35 10.21 -19.66
N PHE A 329 14.55 9.60 -20.54
CA PHE A 329 13.10 9.70 -20.55
C PHE A 329 12.43 8.32 -20.58
N PRO A 330 11.23 8.18 -19.98
CA PRO A 330 10.45 6.96 -20.13
C PRO A 330 10.19 6.66 -21.61
N ASN A 331 10.21 5.39 -22.00
CA ASN A 331 10.06 4.94 -23.40
C ASN A 331 8.81 5.50 -24.14
N ARG A 332 7.75 5.85 -23.41
CA ARG A 332 6.49 6.41 -23.96
C ARG A 332 6.25 7.87 -23.56
N LEU A 333 7.23 8.52 -22.95
CA LEU A 333 7.20 9.94 -22.59
C LEU A 333 8.49 10.61 -23.08
N GLN A 334 8.72 10.52 -24.40
CA GLN A 334 9.88 11.10 -25.05
C GLN A 334 9.72 12.63 -25.21
N PRO A 335 10.81 13.39 -25.43
CA PRO A 335 10.80 14.85 -25.50
C PRO A 335 9.76 15.46 -26.45
N ALA A 336 9.44 14.79 -27.57
CA ALA A 336 8.40 15.25 -28.49
C ALA A 336 7.02 15.32 -27.83
N LEU A 337 6.63 14.27 -27.08
CA LEU A 337 5.36 14.25 -26.36
C LEU A 337 5.35 15.26 -25.19
N LEU A 338 6.48 15.46 -24.53
CA LEU A 338 6.64 16.49 -23.49
C LEU A 338 6.42 17.90 -24.05
N ARG A 339 6.98 18.22 -25.23
CA ARG A 339 6.73 19.49 -25.94
C ARG A 339 5.25 19.69 -26.25
N SER A 340 4.54 18.64 -26.68
CA SER A 340 3.10 18.74 -26.92
C SER A 340 2.32 19.04 -25.63
N TYR A 341 2.70 18.43 -24.50
CA TYR A 341 2.09 18.75 -23.21
C TYR A 341 2.47 20.15 -22.70
N GLU A 342 3.69 20.62 -22.93
CA GLU A 342 4.11 22.00 -22.63
C GLU A 342 3.26 22.99 -23.41
N TRP A 343 3.08 22.78 -24.72
CA TRP A 343 2.24 23.62 -25.55
C TRP A 343 0.79 23.64 -25.05
N ALA A 344 0.19 22.48 -24.80
CA ALA A 344 -1.21 22.39 -24.35
C ALA A 344 -1.42 23.05 -22.97
N SER A 345 -0.51 22.86 -22.03
CA SER A 345 -0.53 23.55 -20.74
C SER A 345 -0.37 25.06 -20.92
N THR A 346 0.55 25.50 -21.78
CA THR A 346 0.80 26.93 -22.02
C THR A 346 -0.40 27.64 -22.63
N ARG A 347 -1.05 27.04 -23.63
CA ARG A 347 -2.31 27.57 -24.20
C ARG A 347 -3.42 27.70 -23.15
N TRP A 348 -3.51 26.72 -22.25
CA TRP A 348 -4.46 26.81 -21.14
C TRP A 348 -4.08 27.95 -20.17
N HIS A 349 -2.81 28.09 -19.82
CA HIS A 349 -2.32 29.15 -18.93
C HIS A 349 -2.61 30.55 -19.50
N GLU A 350 -2.36 30.76 -20.80
CA GLU A 350 -2.71 31.99 -21.52
C GLU A 350 -4.22 32.29 -21.41
N PHE A 351 -5.08 31.30 -21.65
CA PHE A 351 -6.53 31.46 -21.53
C PHE A 351 -6.98 31.83 -20.11
N ILE A 352 -6.38 31.22 -19.07
CA ILE A 352 -6.68 31.54 -17.67
C ILE A 352 -5.92 32.76 -17.13
N CYS A 353 -5.20 33.48 -18.01
CA CYS A 353 -4.40 34.66 -17.68
C CYS A 353 -3.33 34.40 -16.60
N GLN A 354 -2.68 33.23 -16.64
CA GLN A 354 -1.58 32.89 -15.74
C GLN A 354 -0.26 32.73 -16.51
N PRO A 355 0.88 33.20 -15.97
CA PRO A 355 2.16 33.07 -16.64
C PRO A 355 2.69 31.63 -16.58
N SER A 356 3.06 31.02 -17.72
CA SER A 356 3.71 29.70 -17.76
C SER A 356 5.14 29.72 -17.22
N ARG A 357 5.89 30.77 -17.54
CA ARG A 357 7.29 30.98 -17.12
C ARG A 357 7.43 32.35 -16.48
N VAL A 358 8.37 32.48 -15.55
CA VAL A 358 8.77 33.79 -15.03
C VAL A 358 9.73 34.41 -16.04
N VAL A 359 9.44 35.61 -16.50
CA VAL A 359 10.39 36.39 -17.29
C VAL A 359 11.52 36.80 -16.33
N PRO A 360 12.77 36.39 -16.55
CA PRO A 360 13.87 36.86 -15.72
C PRO A 360 13.92 38.38 -15.86
N SER A 361 13.74 39.11 -14.76
CA SER A 361 14.19 40.50 -14.73
C SER A 361 15.68 40.50 -15.09
N LEU A 362 16.09 41.32 -16.07
CA LEU A 362 17.49 41.48 -16.48
C LEU A 362 18.34 41.76 -15.24
N ARG A 363 18.93 40.71 -14.63
CA ARG A 363 19.75 40.86 -13.45
C ARG A 363 21.03 41.56 -13.88
N LYS A 364 21.27 42.76 -13.33
CA LYS A 364 22.63 43.26 -13.13
C LYS A 364 23.35 42.21 -12.29
N ARG A 365 24.11 41.35 -12.97
CA ARG A 365 25.08 40.43 -12.39
C ARG A 365 26.11 41.33 -11.69
N ASN A 366 25.96 41.59 -10.39
CA ASN A 366 26.99 42.10 -9.47
C ASN A 366 26.44 42.29 -8.04
N THR A 367 26.27 41.19 -7.30
CA THR A 367 26.53 41.16 -5.86
C THR A 367 26.82 39.72 -5.42
N PRO A 368 27.88 39.46 -4.63
CA PRO A 368 28.09 38.15 -4.01
C PRO A 368 26.92 37.80 -3.09
N PRO A 369 26.68 36.51 -2.77
CA PRO A 369 25.65 36.14 -1.81
C PRO A 369 25.91 36.86 -0.49
N SER A 370 24.93 37.64 -0.05
CA SER A 370 24.95 38.30 1.26
C SER A 370 25.10 37.22 2.32
N ASN A 371 26.16 37.33 3.13
CA ASN A 371 26.39 36.48 4.29
C ASN A 371 25.09 36.33 5.11
N PRO A 372 24.79 35.13 5.65
CA PRO A 372 23.69 34.98 6.58
C PRO A 372 23.86 35.97 7.72
N SER A 373 22.76 36.55 8.19
CA SER A 373 22.78 37.44 9.36
C SER A 373 23.59 36.77 10.48
N LEU A 374 24.42 37.54 11.18
CA LEU A 374 25.29 37.02 12.25
C LEU A 374 24.52 36.15 13.27
N SER A 375 23.21 36.37 13.44
CA SER A 375 22.35 35.56 14.31
C SER A 375 22.12 34.13 13.79
N ILE A 376 21.89 33.91 12.49
CA ILE A 376 21.65 32.57 11.92
C ILE A 376 22.94 31.75 11.89
N ALA A 377 24.08 32.37 11.57
CA ALA A 377 25.38 31.70 11.59
C ALA A 377 25.82 31.29 13.00
N THR A 378 25.45 32.07 14.02
CA THR A 378 25.73 31.76 15.44
C THR A 378 24.81 30.66 15.94
N LEU A 379 23.51 30.72 15.63
CA LEU A 379 22.54 29.65 15.94
C LEU A 379 22.88 28.31 15.25
N LYS A 380 23.38 28.33 14.01
CA LYS A 380 23.87 27.13 13.31
C LYS A 380 25.05 26.47 14.05
N ARG A 381 25.92 27.25 14.72
CA ARG A 381 27.03 26.72 15.54
C ARG A 381 26.54 26.17 16.89
N ASP A 382 25.66 26.90 17.57
CA ASP A 382 25.16 26.53 18.90
C ASP A 382 24.36 25.22 18.87
N VAL A 383 23.56 25.00 17.83
CA VAL A 383 22.77 23.75 17.66
C VAL A 383 23.65 22.59 17.19
N SER A 384 24.67 22.84 16.36
CA SER A 384 25.62 21.80 15.95
C SER A 384 26.42 21.25 17.12
N CYS A 385 26.66 22.05 18.17
CA CYS A 385 27.27 21.61 19.42
C CYS A 385 26.37 20.68 20.25
N MET A 386 25.04 20.79 20.13
CA MET A 386 24.08 19.96 20.88
C MET A 386 23.84 18.59 20.25
N MET A 387 24.12 18.42 18.95
CA MET A 387 23.86 17.19 18.19
C MET A 387 25.08 16.24 18.11
N GLN A 388 26.25 16.63 18.61
CA GLN A 388 27.48 15.83 18.57
C GLN A 388 27.62 14.75 19.66
N ASN A 389 26.60 14.55 20.51
CA ASN A 389 26.67 13.59 21.62
C ASN A 389 26.01 12.22 21.34
N ASP A 390 25.69 11.86 20.09
CA ASP A 390 24.99 10.60 19.82
C ASP A 390 25.37 9.91 18.49
N GLU A 391 26.62 10.07 18.02
CA GLU A 391 27.15 9.30 16.90
C GLU A 391 28.24 8.32 17.37
N SER A 392 27.81 7.09 17.68
CA SER A 392 28.67 5.91 17.46
C SER A 392 27.84 4.63 17.42
N LEU A 393 27.51 4.15 16.21
CA LEU A 393 27.37 2.72 15.89
C LEU A 393 27.24 2.54 14.36
N GLU A 394 28.33 2.85 13.64
CA GLU A 394 28.59 2.20 12.36
C GLU A 394 29.51 0.99 12.59
N TYR A 395 28.98 -0.14 12.13
CA TYR A 395 29.61 -1.36 11.67
C TYR A 395 31.13 -1.29 11.45
N CYS A 396 31.90 -2.06 12.22
CA CYS A 396 33.30 -2.35 11.88
C CYS A 396 33.58 -3.85 11.90
N SER A 397 34.18 -4.25 10.79
CA SER A 397 34.63 -5.58 10.40
C SER A 397 35.79 -6.09 11.26
N VAL A 398 35.79 -7.41 11.41
CA VAL A 398 36.77 -8.20 12.16
C VAL A 398 38.15 -8.14 11.49
N SER A 399 39.21 -7.82 12.25
CA SER A 399 40.52 -8.46 12.05
C SER A 399 41.44 -8.38 13.28
N THR A 400 41.70 -9.56 13.82
CA THR A 400 42.91 -10.15 14.43
C THR A 400 43.98 -9.32 15.20
N LYS A 401 44.25 -9.85 16.41
CA LYS A 401 45.54 -10.21 17.04
C LYS A 401 46.12 -9.35 18.19
N LYS A 402 46.30 -10.09 19.30
CA LYS A 402 47.41 -10.11 20.28
C LYS A 402 47.46 -9.07 21.41
N ARG A 403 46.84 -9.46 22.52
CA ARG A 403 47.43 -9.75 23.85
C ARG A 403 48.79 -9.09 24.17
N LYS A 404 48.80 -8.25 25.23
CA LYS A 404 49.85 -8.27 26.26
C LYS A 404 49.29 -7.72 27.60
N GLU A 405 49.56 -8.49 28.64
CA GLU A 405 49.21 -8.32 30.06
C GLU A 405 50.08 -7.29 30.79
N SER A 406 49.76 -7.13 32.08
CA SER A 406 50.53 -6.62 33.24
C SER A 406 50.21 -5.18 33.67
N ASP A 407 50.07 -4.83 34.95
CA ASP A 407 49.93 -5.59 36.21
C ASP A 407 49.70 -4.57 37.35
N THR A 408 48.75 -4.92 38.24
CA THR A 408 48.78 -4.83 39.73
C THR A 408 49.09 -3.52 40.49
N MET A 409 48.16 -3.10 41.39
CA MET A 409 48.18 -3.16 42.89
C MET A 409 49.08 -2.08 43.53
N GLU A 410 48.81 -1.42 44.66
CA GLU A 410 48.14 -1.82 45.91
C GLU A 410 47.89 -0.54 46.76
N ALA A 411 46.66 -0.28 47.20
CA ALA A 411 46.17 -0.26 48.59
C ALA A 411 47.09 0.29 49.71
N LEU A 412 46.54 1.22 50.51
CA LEU A 412 46.76 1.30 51.95
C LEU A 412 45.48 1.75 52.68
N LYS A 413 45.01 0.89 53.59
CA LYS A 413 43.92 1.04 54.56
C LYS A 413 44.40 1.73 55.85
N ASN A 414 43.42 2.16 56.66
CA ASN A 414 43.27 2.02 58.14
C ASN A 414 42.83 3.36 58.81
N VAL A 415 41.92 3.46 59.81
CA VAL A 415 41.44 2.47 60.79
C VAL A 415 40.28 3.02 61.70
N ARG A 416 39.32 2.11 62.07
CA ARG A 416 38.48 1.95 63.31
C ARG A 416 37.43 3.02 63.70
N ARG A 417 36.30 2.75 64.39
CA ARG A 417 35.60 1.62 65.06
C ARG A 417 34.15 2.16 65.35
N ALA A 418 33.02 1.50 65.09
CA ALA A 418 32.37 0.29 65.63
C ALA A 418 31.36 0.52 66.79
N ASN A 419 30.22 -0.20 66.65
CA ASN A 419 29.21 -0.68 67.62
C ASN A 419 27.82 0.00 67.49
N GLY A 420 26.67 -0.69 67.44
CA GLY A 420 26.34 -2.12 67.50
C GLY A 420 24.89 -2.33 67.99
N SER A 421 24.23 -3.36 67.45
CA SER A 421 23.11 -4.17 68.02
C SER A 421 21.66 -3.62 68.15
N SER A 422 20.72 -4.36 67.51
CA SER A 422 19.26 -4.51 67.77
C SER A 422 19.03 -5.62 68.85
N PRO A 423 17.83 -6.05 69.34
CA PRO A 423 16.50 -6.15 68.65
C PRO A 423 15.19 -6.06 69.51
N LYS A 424 14.00 -6.09 68.83
CA LYS A 424 12.65 -6.71 69.16
C LYS A 424 11.99 -6.41 70.55
N SER A 425 10.66 -6.37 70.80
CA SER A 425 9.38 -6.51 70.08
C SER A 425 8.20 -6.37 71.09
N LYS A 426 7.10 -5.69 70.68
CA LYS A 426 5.65 -5.95 70.91
C LYS A 426 4.95 -5.93 72.31
N GLU A 427 3.63 -5.68 72.17
CA GLU A 427 2.44 -5.98 73.02
C GLU A 427 1.96 -4.87 73.97
N ALA A 428 0.67 -4.70 74.32
CA ALA A 428 -0.69 -4.95 73.81
C ALA A 428 -1.64 -4.78 75.05
N ASN A 429 -2.94 -4.52 74.84
CA ASN A 429 -4.08 -4.91 75.72
C ASN A 429 -5.39 -4.47 75.02
N CYS A 430 -6.33 -5.32 74.54
CA CYS A 430 -7.26 -6.29 75.18
C CYS A 430 -8.22 -5.65 76.21
N GLY A 431 -9.56 -5.82 76.21
CA GLY A 431 -10.58 -6.63 75.47
C GLY A 431 -11.97 -6.23 76.05
N PRO A 432 -13.03 -7.08 76.14
CA PRO A 432 -13.53 -8.21 75.33
C PRO A 432 -15.05 -8.02 74.98
N SER A 433 -15.80 -8.81 74.18
CA SER A 433 -16.32 -10.17 74.41
C SER A 433 -17.37 -10.51 73.30
N VAL A 434 -17.30 -11.67 72.61
CA VAL A 434 -18.16 -12.90 72.74
C VAL A 434 -19.52 -12.76 72.00
N THR A 435 -20.08 -13.65 71.16
CA THR A 435 -19.82 -14.99 70.56
C THR A 435 -20.98 -15.18 69.55
N SER A 436 -20.83 -15.87 68.41
CA SER A 436 -21.12 -17.32 68.24
C SER A 436 -21.14 -17.58 66.72
N ALA A 437 -20.83 -18.73 66.12
CA ALA A 437 -20.38 -20.06 66.52
C ALA A 437 -19.78 -20.69 65.23
N SER A 438 -18.52 -21.17 65.25
CA SER A 438 -18.09 -22.59 65.21
C SER A 438 -18.47 -23.35 63.93
N SER A 439 -17.64 -24.16 63.25
CA SER A 439 -16.47 -24.96 63.63
C SER A 439 -15.80 -25.47 62.34
N GLN A 440 -14.49 -25.25 62.14
CA GLN A 440 -13.41 -26.25 62.25
C GLN A 440 -13.55 -27.52 61.38
N ASN A 441 -12.67 -27.65 60.37
CA ASN A 441 -11.72 -28.76 60.22
C ASN A 441 -10.70 -28.47 59.09
N THR A 442 -9.41 -28.50 59.46
CA THR A 442 -8.21 -28.55 58.60
C THR A 442 -8.02 -29.96 57.98
N PRO A 443 -7.03 -30.20 57.09
CA PRO A 443 -6.52 -29.37 56.00
C PRO A 443 -6.37 -30.21 54.70
N HIS A 444 -6.78 -29.72 53.52
CA HIS A 444 -6.14 -30.16 52.27
C HIS A 444 -6.35 -29.17 51.10
N ASN A 445 -5.21 -28.80 50.51
CA ASN A 445 -5.00 -28.33 49.13
C ASN A 445 -5.70 -27.05 48.64
N GLY A 446 -4.94 -25.95 48.73
CA GLY A 446 -4.55 -25.18 47.54
C GLY A 446 -5.66 -24.63 46.64
N ARG A 447 -6.52 -23.74 47.14
CA ARG A 447 -7.39 -22.94 46.28
C ARG A 447 -7.89 -21.69 47.03
N LEU A 448 -7.32 -20.51 46.76
CA LEU A 448 -7.92 -19.18 47.04
C LEU A 448 -6.94 -18.06 46.64
N MET A 449 -6.69 -17.87 45.35
CA MET A 449 -6.05 -16.66 44.82
C MET A 449 -6.57 -16.42 43.40
N CYS A 450 -7.85 -16.04 43.20
CA CYS A 450 -8.33 -15.74 41.83
C CYS A 450 -9.59 -14.88 41.67
N ASP A 451 -10.03 -14.09 42.65
CA ASP A 451 -11.20 -13.20 42.41
C ASP A 451 -10.83 -11.71 42.46
N ASN A 452 -10.48 -11.19 41.29
CA ASN A 452 -10.56 -9.78 40.97
C ASN A 452 -11.92 -9.50 40.29
N PRO A 453 -12.67 -8.45 40.68
CA PRO A 453 -14.00 -8.20 40.14
C PRO A 453 -14.01 -7.88 38.63
N TYR A 454 -12.87 -7.47 38.06
CA TYR A 454 -12.75 -7.10 36.66
C TYR A 454 -12.08 -8.16 35.79
N PHE A 455 -11.20 -8.98 36.39
CA PHE A 455 -10.35 -9.90 35.65
C PHE A 455 -10.35 -11.32 36.22
N THR A 456 -10.40 -12.30 35.33
CA THR A 456 -10.03 -13.68 35.62
C THR A 456 -8.60 -13.91 35.14
N TYR A 457 -7.77 -14.57 35.96
CA TYR A 457 -6.43 -14.96 35.54
C TYR A 457 -6.47 -16.27 34.78
N GLU A 458 -6.00 -16.26 33.53
CA GLU A 458 -5.88 -17.44 32.69
C GLU A 458 -4.44 -17.97 32.75
N GLU A 459 -4.19 -18.83 33.74
CA GLU A 459 -2.86 -19.35 34.07
C GLU A 459 -2.16 -20.02 32.88
N GLN A 460 -2.92 -20.75 32.04
CA GLN A 460 -2.41 -21.42 30.84
C GLN A 460 -1.77 -20.46 29.83
N TYR A 461 -2.28 -19.23 29.76
CA TYR A 461 -1.82 -18.21 28.81
C TYR A 461 -1.04 -17.10 29.49
N LYS A 462 -0.95 -17.11 30.83
CA LYS A 462 -0.34 -16.05 31.65
C LYS A 462 -0.90 -14.66 31.29
N LEU A 463 -2.22 -14.58 31.07
CA LEU A 463 -2.94 -13.36 30.67
C LEU A 463 -4.16 -13.13 31.56
N LEU A 464 -4.66 -11.89 31.59
CA LEU A 464 -5.88 -11.52 32.31
C LEU A 464 -7.07 -11.38 31.35
N GLY A 465 -8.13 -12.16 31.56
CA GLY A 465 -9.38 -12.03 30.82
C GLY A 465 -10.33 -11.05 31.49
N CYS A 466 -10.76 -10.01 30.79
CA CYS A 466 -11.73 -9.05 31.32
C CYS A 466 -13.13 -9.66 31.34
N ARG A 467 -13.72 -9.79 32.54
CA ARG A 467 -15.07 -10.34 32.75
C ARG A 467 -16.18 -9.49 32.12
N LEU A 468 -15.92 -8.20 31.87
CA LEU A 468 -16.92 -7.24 31.41
C LEU A 468 -16.97 -7.09 29.88
N CYS A 469 -15.83 -7.22 29.20
CA CYS A 469 -15.75 -7.00 27.75
C CYS A 469 -15.14 -8.17 26.97
N ALA A 470 -14.87 -9.29 27.64
CA ALA A 470 -14.36 -10.53 27.02
C ALA A 470 -13.08 -10.29 26.20
N THR A 471 -12.10 -9.60 26.78
CA THR A 471 -10.82 -9.27 26.15
C THR A 471 -9.65 -9.75 27.02
N MET A 472 -8.64 -10.39 26.42
CA MET A 472 -7.39 -10.75 27.11
C MET A 472 -6.42 -9.57 27.16
N VAL A 473 -5.77 -9.37 28.30
CA VAL A 473 -4.97 -8.19 28.63
C VAL A 473 -3.63 -8.62 29.23
N THR A 474 -2.53 -8.05 28.72
CA THR A 474 -1.17 -8.17 29.28
C THR A 474 -0.94 -7.21 30.43
N ARG A 475 0.11 -7.44 31.22
CA ARG A 475 0.42 -6.63 32.42
C ARG A 475 0.51 -5.13 32.12
N GLN A 476 1.22 -4.73 31.05
CA GLN A 476 1.36 -3.31 30.68
C GLN A 476 0.04 -2.66 30.23
N ARG A 477 -0.90 -3.46 29.70
CA ARG A 477 -2.16 -2.96 29.13
C ARG A 477 -3.30 -2.85 30.13
N ILE A 478 -3.15 -3.33 31.37
CA ILE A 478 -4.19 -3.26 32.41
C ILE A 478 -4.72 -1.84 32.60
N LYS A 479 -3.81 -0.86 32.73
CA LYS A 479 -4.17 0.55 32.96
C LYS A 479 -4.88 1.17 31.76
N ASP A 480 -4.36 0.97 30.56
CA ASP A 480 -4.94 1.51 29.33
C ASP A 480 -6.31 0.89 29.07
N HIS A 481 -6.45 -0.42 29.28
CA HIS A 481 -7.68 -1.17 29.12
C HIS A 481 -8.78 -0.67 30.06
N LEU A 482 -8.49 -0.56 31.36
CA LEU A 482 -9.47 -0.13 32.36
C LEU A 482 -9.81 1.37 32.29
N ARG A 483 -8.92 2.23 31.78
CA ARG A 483 -9.25 3.64 31.50
C ARG A 483 -10.08 3.82 30.23
N GLY A 484 -9.88 2.94 29.25
CA GLY A 484 -10.56 2.97 27.96
C GLY A 484 -12.04 2.58 28.06
N ARG A 485 -12.76 2.74 26.94
CA ARG A 485 -14.10 2.15 26.80
C ARG A 485 -13.98 0.62 26.81
N PRO A 486 -14.89 -0.11 27.47
CA PRO A 486 -16.12 0.37 28.11
C PRO A 486 -16.02 0.70 29.60
N HIS A 487 -14.83 0.64 30.23
CA HIS A 487 -14.72 0.55 31.70
C HIS A 487 -14.59 1.89 32.42
N HIS A 488 -13.78 2.84 31.93
CA HIS A 488 -13.63 4.19 32.51
C HIS A 488 -13.30 4.27 34.01
N LEU A 489 -12.53 3.30 34.55
CA LEU A 489 -12.17 3.29 35.97
C LEU A 489 -11.23 4.45 36.34
N ASN A 490 -11.32 4.88 37.60
CA ASN A 490 -10.45 5.92 38.13
C ASN A 490 -9.06 5.37 38.52
N GLY A 491 -8.12 6.26 38.81
CA GLY A 491 -6.73 5.89 39.08
C GLY A 491 -6.51 5.06 40.33
N SER A 492 -7.35 5.15 41.37
CA SER A 492 -7.18 4.39 42.61
C SER A 492 -7.70 2.97 42.47
N GLU A 493 -8.79 2.74 41.72
CA GLU A 493 -9.31 1.40 41.41
C GLU A 493 -8.34 0.63 40.50
N ILE A 494 -7.76 1.29 39.50
CA ILE A 494 -6.78 0.67 38.62
C ILE A 494 -5.51 0.26 39.37
N LYS A 495 -5.05 1.08 40.33
CA LYS A 495 -3.89 0.73 41.17
C LYS A 495 -4.11 -0.55 41.95
N LYS A 496 -5.28 -0.75 42.56
CA LYS A 496 -5.63 -2.00 43.28
C LYS A 496 -5.58 -3.21 42.35
N VAL A 497 -6.06 -3.06 41.11
CA VAL A 497 -6.00 -4.15 40.11
C VAL A 497 -4.57 -4.44 39.67
N GLN A 498 -3.73 -3.41 39.50
CA GLN A 498 -2.32 -3.59 39.16
C GLN A 498 -1.50 -4.22 40.30
N GLU A 499 -1.79 -3.85 41.56
CA GLU A 499 -1.19 -4.46 42.75
C GLU A 499 -1.56 -5.94 42.88
N TRP A 500 -2.84 -6.28 42.69
CA TRP A 500 -3.26 -7.68 42.61
C TRP A 500 -2.57 -8.43 41.46
N ALA A 501 -2.59 -7.87 40.25
CA ALA A 501 -1.95 -8.47 39.08
C ALA A 501 -0.43 -8.62 39.24
N SER A 502 0.19 -7.81 40.11
CA SER A 502 1.63 -7.90 40.36
C SER A 502 2.05 -9.24 40.97
N GLN A 503 1.14 -9.89 41.69
CA GLN A 503 1.32 -11.17 42.38
C GLN A 503 1.15 -12.39 41.44
N LEU A 504 0.75 -12.18 40.19
CA LEU A 504 0.48 -13.23 39.21
C LEU A 504 1.59 -13.32 38.15
N GLU A 505 1.86 -14.52 37.66
CA GLU A 505 2.82 -14.69 36.56
C GLU A 505 2.17 -14.28 35.23
N LEU A 506 2.40 -13.04 34.78
CA LEU A 506 1.75 -12.44 33.61
C LEU A 506 2.77 -12.08 32.54
N ILE A 507 2.37 -12.26 31.29
CA ILE A 507 3.07 -11.73 30.12
C ILE A 507 3.15 -10.21 30.22
N ASN A 508 4.36 -9.68 30.10
CA ASN A 508 4.64 -8.29 30.40
C ASN A 508 4.15 -7.37 29.28
N ASP A 509 4.46 -7.71 28.03
CA ASP A 509 4.19 -6.88 26.86
C ASP A 509 3.66 -7.67 25.64
N ASN A 510 3.37 -6.94 24.56
CA ASN A 510 2.81 -7.53 23.35
C ASN A 510 3.85 -8.23 22.44
N GLN A 511 5.16 -8.06 22.69
CA GLN A 511 6.20 -8.78 21.94
C GLN A 511 6.28 -10.24 22.42
N GLU A 512 6.16 -10.46 23.74
CA GLU A 512 6.10 -11.81 24.33
C GLU A 512 4.86 -12.62 23.88
N ILE A 513 3.77 -11.97 23.46
CA ILE A 513 2.55 -12.64 22.93
C ILE A 513 2.86 -13.41 21.63
N SER A 514 3.83 -12.98 20.83
CA SER A 514 4.09 -13.56 19.50
C SER A 514 4.57 -15.02 19.55
N GLY A 515 5.12 -15.46 20.68
CA GLY A 515 5.51 -16.85 20.95
C GLY A 515 4.41 -17.71 21.59
N LEU A 516 3.26 -17.13 21.93
CA LEU A 516 2.19 -17.82 22.63
C LEU A 516 1.50 -18.82 21.68
N ARG A 517 1.54 -20.10 22.02
CA ARG A 517 0.80 -21.12 21.26
C ARG A 517 -0.69 -20.95 21.53
N LEU A 518 -1.44 -20.64 20.48
CA LEU A 518 -2.90 -20.58 20.56
C LEU A 518 -3.46 -21.96 20.88
N PRO A 519 -4.60 -22.03 21.62
CA PRO A 519 -5.25 -23.29 21.93
C PRO A 519 -5.55 -24.09 20.66
N PRO A 520 -5.32 -25.41 20.68
CA PRO A 520 -5.80 -26.33 19.67
C PRO A 520 -7.31 -26.16 19.41
N ASP A 521 -7.75 -26.43 18.18
CA ASP A 521 -9.11 -26.14 17.75
C ASP A 521 -10.23 -26.98 18.38
N ASP A 522 -9.85 -28.05 19.07
CA ASP A 522 -10.69 -28.92 19.89
C ASP A 522 -10.71 -28.51 21.37
N THR A 523 -10.01 -27.44 21.74
CA THR A 523 -10.00 -26.93 23.11
C THR A 523 -11.36 -26.31 23.45
N PRO A 524 -11.91 -26.57 24.65
CA PRO A 524 -13.11 -25.88 25.14
C PRO A 524 -12.96 -24.35 25.06
N ALA A 525 -14.08 -23.65 24.86
CA ALA A 525 -14.08 -22.20 24.83
C ALA A 525 -13.51 -21.63 26.15
N ILE A 526 -12.62 -20.65 26.04
CA ILE A 526 -12.09 -19.95 27.21
C ILE A 526 -13.25 -19.16 27.83
N GLU A 527 -13.63 -19.56 29.04
CA GLU A 527 -14.88 -19.13 29.68
C GLU A 527 -15.01 -17.60 29.80
N VAL A 528 -13.91 -16.91 30.11
CA VAL A 528 -13.87 -15.45 30.27
C VAL A 528 -14.10 -14.67 28.97
N LEU A 529 -13.92 -15.31 27.80
CA LEU A 529 -14.19 -14.69 26.50
C LEU A 529 -15.65 -14.82 26.06
N GLY A 530 -16.49 -15.46 26.88
CA GLY A 530 -17.90 -15.69 26.60
C GLY A 530 -18.14 -16.79 25.57
N PRO A 531 -19.41 -17.05 25.20
CA PRO A 531 -19.76 -18.13 24.30
C PRO A 531 -19.14 -17.93 22.90
N PRO A 532 -18.74 -19.03 22.21
CA PRO A 532 -18.19 -18.95 20.86
C PRO A 532 -19.13 -18.20 19.91
N LYS A 533 -18.59 -17.19 19.22
CA LYS A 533 -19.33 -16.44 18.20
C LYS A 533 -19.54 -17.32 16.97
N THR A 534 -20.78 -17.37 16.46
CA THR A 534 -21.13 -18.16 15.27
C THR A 534 -20.77 -17.42 13.96
N GLY A 535 -20.49 -18.16 12.89
CA GLY A 535 -20.20 -17.58 11.57
C GLY A 535 -18.73 -17.15 11.31
N GLY A 536 -17.81 -17.49 12.22
CA GLY A 536 -16.36 -17.34 11.98
C GLY A 536 -15.82 -18.41 11.03
N PHE A 537 -14.93 -18.04 10.10
CA PHE A 537 -14.26 -18.98 9.20
C PHE A 537 -12.84 -19.28 9.71
N ARG A 538 -12.51 -20.57 9.96
CA ARG A 538 -11.18 -21.03 10.33
C ARG A 538 -10.27 -21.16 9.09
N CYS A 539 -9.03 -20.66 9.18
CA CYS A 539 -8.01 -20.91 8.19
C CYS A 539 -7.58 -22.38 8.23
N THR A 540 -7.82 -23.14 7.16
CA THR A 540 -7.46 -24.56 7.11
C THR A 540 -6.04 -24.81 6.56
N PHE A 541 -5.26 -23.78 6.19
CA PHE A 541 -4.03 -23.89 5.35
C PHE A 541 -2.88 -24.57 6.10
N LYS A 542 -2.55 -25.82 5.72
CA LYS A 542 -1.27 -26.44 6.06
C LYS A 542 -0.22 -25.85 5.13
N VAL A 543 0.78 -25.20 5.70
CA VAL A 543 1.99 -24.76 5.00
C VAL A 543 2.91 -25.98 4.91
N LYS A 544 3.16 -26.48 3.71
CA LYS A 544 4.37 -27.26 3.42
C LYS A 544 5.26 -26.36 2.56
N ASN A 545 6.47 -26.09 3.05
CA ASN A 545 7.44 -25.10 2.55
C ASN A 545 8.16 -25.50 1.23
N GLU A 546 7.47 -26.19 0.32
CA GLU A 546 8.12 -26.65 -0.92
C GLU A 546 7.35 -26.10 -2.13
N GLY A 547 7.78 -24.93 -2.64
CA GLY A 547 7.40 -24.44 -3.98
C GLY A 547 6.83 -23.02 -4.10
N GLY A 548 6.71 -22.24 -3.02
CA GLY A 548 6.37 -20.81 -3.11
C GLY A 548 5.04 -20.49 -3.79
N THR A 549 4.06 -21.38 -3.78
CA THR A 549 2.79 -21.19 -4.53
C THR A 549 1.57 -21.43 -3.66
N LEU A 550 0.51 -20.63 -3.85
CA LEU A 550 -0.74 -20.77 -3.11
C LEU A 550 -1.72 -21.65 -3.87
N THR A 551 -2.33 -22.63 -3.19
CA THR A 551 -3.39 -23.46 -3.79
C THR A 551 -4.76 -23.06 -3.25
N CYS A 552 -5.71 -22.74 -4.12
CA CYS A 552 -7.07 -22.45 -3.71
C CYS A 552 -7.79 -23.73 -3.30
N ARG A 553 -8.31 -23.75 -2.07
CA ARG A 553 -9.01 -24.92 -1.53
C ARG A 553 -10.30 -25.31 -2.23
N SER A 554 -11.00 -24.34 -2.79
CA SER A 554 -12.33 -24.56 -3.35
C SER A 554 -12.25 -25.06 -4.79
N CYS A 555 -11.34 -24.50 -5.61
CA CYS A 555 -11.18 -24.94 -7.00
C CYS A 555 -9.99 -25.87 -7.24
N LYS A 556 -9.14 -26.08 -6.23
CA LYS A 556 -7.95 -26.94 -6.28
C LYS A 556 -6.91 -26.56 -7.33
N TYR A 557 -6.83 -25.26 -7.67
CA TYR A 557 -5.80 -24.72 -8.56
C TYR A 557 -4.84 -23.83 -7.80
N MET A 558 -3.59 -23.79 -8.26
CA MET A 558 -2.59 -22.84 -7.80
C MET A 558 -2.87 -21.44 -8.33
N VAL A 559 -2.42 -20.45 -7.56
CA VAL A 559 -2.68 -19.04 -7.77
C VAL A 559 -1.42 -18.26 -7.37
N THR A 560 -0.89 -17.45 -8.28
CA THR A 560 0.23 -16.55 -7.99
C THR A 560 -0.23 -15.27 -7.32
N ARG A 561 0.70 -14.57 -6.66
CA ARG A 561 0.42 -13.32 -5.93
C ARG A 561 -0.36 -12.30 -6.78
N ARG A 562 0.07 -12.09 -8.01
CA ARG A 562 -0.58 -11.16 -8.96
C ARG A 562 -1.99 -11.60 -9.37
N ARG A 563 -2.27 -12.90 -9.36
CA ARG A 563 -3.52 -13.50 -9.84
C ARG A 563 -4.57 -13.73 -8.76
N ILE A 564 -4.24 -13.59 -7.47
CA ILE A 564 -5.18 -13.73 -6.33
C ILE A 564 -6.48 -12.95 -6.57
N GLN A 565 -6.39 -11.68 -6.93
CA GLN A 565 -7.58 -10.85 -7.13
C GLN A 565 -8.40 -11.28 -8.34
N ALA A 566 -7.75 -11.62 -9.46
CA ALA A 566 -8.46 -12.06 -10.65
C ALA A 566 -9.15 -13.41 -10.42
N HIS A 567 -8.46 -14.32 -9.72
CA HIS A 567 -8.92 -15.64 -9.35
C HIS A 567 -10.16 -15.57 -8.44
N LEU A 568 -10.06 -14.85 -7.31
CA LEU A 568 -11.13 -14.77 -6.32
C LEU A 568 -12.35 -13.96 -6.78
N ARG A 569 -12.17 -13.04 -7.75
CA ARG A 569 -13.29 -12.31 -8.37
C ARG A 569 -14.00 -13.15 -9.43
N GLY A 570 -13.32 -14.13 -10.02
CA GLY A 570 -13.90 -15.02 -11.03
C GLY A 570 -14.80 -16.10 -10.41
N LYS A 571 -15.59 -16.77 -11.25
CA LYS A 571 -16.30 -17.99 -10.84
C LYS A 571 -15.29 -19.13 -10.58
N PRO A 572 -15.46 -19.95 -9.52
CA PRO A 572 -16.66 -20.09 -8.70
C PRO A 572 -16.76 -19.16 -7.47
N HIS A 573 -15.74 -18.32 -7.20
CA HIS A 573 -15.61 -17.62 -5.92
C HIS A 573 -16.43 -16.31 -5.82
N GLY A 574 -16.37 -15.44 -6.83
CA GLY A 574 -17.18 -14.22 -6.87
C GLY A 574 -17.03 -13.25 -5.70
N LEU A 575 -15.89 -13.25 -5.00
CA LEU A 575 -15.71 -12.51 -3.74
C LEU A 575 -15.71 -10.99 -3.92
N VAL A 576 -16.16 -10.27 -2.89
CA VAL A 576 -16.16 -8.81 -2.89
C VAL A 576 -14.78 -8.25 -2.56
N LYS A 577 -14.50 -7.03 -3.02
CA LYS A 577 -13.16 -6.42 -2.93
C LYS A 577 -12.57 -6.43 -1.51
N LYS A 578 -13.39 -6.14 -0.49
CA LYS A 578 -12.96 -6.09 0.91
C LYS A 578 -12.43 -7.44 1.42
N GLU A 579 -12.96 -8.55 0.91
CA GLU A 579 -12.53 -9.90 1.27
C GLU A 579 -11.26 -10.27 0.52
N ILE A 580 -11.19 -9.93 -0.77
CA ILE A 580 -10.00 -10.13 -1.59
C ILE A 580 -8.80 -9.35 -1.03
N ASP A 581 -9.02 -8.12 -0.57
CA ASP A 581 -7.96 -7.27 -0.01
C ASP A 581 -7.37 -7.88 1.28
N LYS A 582 -8.18 -8.61 2.09
CA LYS A 582 -7.67 -9.37 3.24
C LYS A 582 -6.77 -10.54 2.83
N VAL A 583 -7.18 -11.29 1.80
CA VAL A 583 -6.36 -12.42 1.29
C VAL A 583 -5.06 -11.91 0.67
N LYS A 584 -5.09 -10.74 0.03
CA LYS A 584 -3.89 -10.09 -0.50
C LYS A 584 -2.92 -9.65 0.61
N LEU A 585 -3.44 -8.98 1.63
CA LEU A 585 -2.64 -8.56 2.80
C LEU A 585 -1.98 -9.76 3.49
N TRP A 586 -2.69 -10.88 3.59
CA TRP A 586 -2.12 -12.13 4.10
C TRP A 586 -1.03 -12.69 3.17
N ALA A 587 -1.27 -12.70 1.85
CA ALA A 587 -0.32 -13.21 0.87
C ALA A 587 0.95 -12.34 0.72
N GLU A 588 0.93 -11.09 1.18
CA GLU A 588 2.10 -10.19 1.26
C GLU A 588 3.13 -10.68 2.30
N ALA A 589 2.70 -11.42 3.32
CA ALA A 589 3.57 -11.95 4.37
C ALA A 589 4.19 -13.33 4.03
N LEU A 590 3.87 -13.90 2.86
CA LEU A 590 4.34 -15.23 2.44
C LEU A 590 5.36 -15.10 1.32
N ASP A 591 6.39 -15.95 1.27
CA ASP A 591 7.29 -15.98 0.12
C ASP A 591 6.64 -16.79 -1.03
N ILE A 592 6.02 -16.08 -1.99
CA ILE A 592 5.24 -16.68 -3.07
C ILE A 592 5.56 -16.11 -4.45
N VAL A 593 5.48 -16.98 -5.47
CA VAL A 593 5.73 -16.68 -6.89
C VAL A 593 4.90 -15.48 -7.36
N GLU A 594 5.60 -14.48 -7.91
CA GLU A 594 5.04 -13.19 -8.28
C GLU A 594 4.73 -13.07 -9.77
N SER A 595 5.56 -13.66 -10.63
CA SER A 595 5.58 -13.38 -12.08
C SER A 595 5.28 -14.62 -12.95
N ASP A 596 4.92 -14.40 -14.21
CA ASP A 596 4.71 -15.50 -15.16
C ASP A 596 6.05 -16.11 -15.58
N GLU A 597 7.13 -15.32 -15.52
CA GLU A 597 8.51 -15.72 -15.74
C GLU A 597 9.01 -16.70 -14.65
N GLU A 598 8.73 -16.41 -13.38
CA GLU A 598 9.03 -17.32 -12.26
C GLU A 598 8.21 -18.63 -12.35
N ILE A 599 6.96 -18.57 -12.82
CA ILE A 599 6.15 -19.78 -13.08
C ILE A 599 6.81 -20.65 -14.15
N LEU A 600 7.31 -20.04 -15.23
CA LEU A 600 7.98 -20.74 -16.32
C LEU A 600 9.34 -21.30 -15.91
N ALA A 601 10.00 -20.71 -14.92
CA ALA A 601 11.25 -21.19 -14.34
C ALA A 601 11.06 -22.40 -13.39
N LEU A 602 9.83 -22.77 -13.03
CA LEU A 602 9.58 -23.95 -12.19
C LEU A 602 9.98 -25.24 -12.93
N PRO A 603 10.71 -26.16 -12.28
CA PRO A 603 11.11 -27.41 -12.91
C PRO A 603 9.87 -28.22 -13.35
N PRO A 604 9.97 -28.97 -14.47
CA PRO A 604 8.91 -29.87 -14.89
C PRO A 604 8.73 -30.97 -13.84
N ILE A 605 7.49 -31.26 -13.46
CA ILE A 605 7.18 -32.31 -12.49
C ILE A 605 7.52 -33.67 -13.12
N PRO A 606 8.31 -34.53 -12.44
CA PRO A 606 8.58 -35.89 -12.91
C PRO A 606 7.30 -36.73 -12.96
N ASP A 607 7.13 -37.55 -14.00
CA ASP A 607 5.93 -38.40 -14.18
C ASP A 607 5.72 -39.41 -13.01
N THR A 608 6.79 -39.77 -12.29
CA THR A 608 6.75 -40.67 -11.12
C THR A 608 6.39 -39.97 -9.81
N SER A 609 6.17 -38.66 -9.83
CA SER A 609 5.87 -37.89 -8.60
C SER A 609 4.57 -38.36 -7.96
N GLN A 610 4.52 -38.39 -6.63
CA GLN A 610 3.26 -38.59 -5.92
C GLN A 610 2.26 -37.47 -6.22
N PRO A 611 0.94 -37.74 -6.20
CA PRO A 611 -0.07 -36.72 -6.43
C PRO A 611 0.06 -35.57 -5.43
N ILE A 612 -0.04 -34.34 -5.93
CA ILE A 612 -0.01 -33.15 -5.07
C ILE A 612 -1.34 -33.06 -4.34
N GLU A 613 -1.34 -33.38 -3.05
CA GLU A 613 -2.53 -33.43 -2.19
C GLU A 613 -3.38 -32.14 -2.26
N ALA A 614 -2.71 -30.98 -2.34
CA ALA A 614 -3.37 -29.68 -2.39
C ALA A 614 -4.23 -29.47 -3.65
N LEU A 615 -3.92 -30.15 -4.75
CA LEU A 615 -4.66 -30.10 -6.03
C LEU A 615 -5.84 -31.08 -6.08
N GLY A 616 -6.12 -31.79 -4.98
CA GLY A 616 -7.19 -32.79 -4.90
C GLY A 616 -6.81 -34.12 -5.56
N LYS A 617 -7.73 -35.11 -5.49
CA LYS A 617 -7.48 -36.45 -6.04
C LYS A 617 -7.10 -36.37 -7.53
N PRO A 618 -6.08 -37.12 -7.97
CA PRO A 618 -5.66 -37.11 -9.36
C PRO A 618 -6.78 -37.61 -10.27
N LYS A 619 -6.91 -37.00 -11.45
CA LYS A 619 -7.92 -37.39 -12.43
C LYS A 619 -7.45 -38.62 -13.19
N SER A 620 -8.34 -39.56 -13.47
CA SER A 620 -8.05 -40.80 -14.21
C SER A 620 -8.44 -40.69 -15.69
N GLY A 621 -8.03 -41.67 -16.50
CA GLY A 621 -8.40 -41.76 -17.92
C GLY A 621 -7.70 -40.73 -18.81
N GLY A 622 -6.56 -40.17 -18.36
CA GLY A 622 -5.72 -39.32 -19.17
C GLY A 622 -4.93 -40.11 -20.20
N PHE A 623 -4.49 -39.42 -21.25
CA PHE A 623 -3.62 -39.96 -22.28
C PHE A 623 -2.29 -39.22 -22.28
N ARG A 624 -1.20 -39.96 -22.28
CA ARG A 624 0.17 -39.45 -22.29
C ARG A 624 0.80 -39.65 -23.67
N CYS A 625 1.33 -38.60 -24.27
CA CYS A 625 1.98 -38.69 -25.58
C CYS A 625 3.23 -39.59 -25.51
N THR A 626 3.36 -40.51 -26.46
CA THR A 626 4.47 -41.47 -26.59
C THR A 626 5.32 -41.23 -27.84
N PHE A 627 5.06 -40.17 -28.61
CA PHE A 627 5.75 -39.89 -29.88
C PHE A 627 7.26 -39.70 -29.73
N THR A 628 7.71 -39.07 -28.63
CA THR A 628 9.12 -39.05 -28.23
C THR A 628 9.25 -39.29 -26.73
N THR A 629 10.40 -39.77 -26.28
CA THR A 629 10.73 -39.94 -24.85
C THR A 629 10.79 -38.61 -24.08
N HIS A 630 10.99 -37.49 -24.78
CA HIS A 630 11.11 -36.15 -24.19
C HIS A 630 9.77 -35.39 -24.15
N CYS A 631 8.79 -35.75 -25.00
CA CYS A 631 7.49 -35.11 -24.99
C CYS A 631 6.75 -35.45 -23.70
N ARG A 632 6.39 -34.44 -22.90
CA ARG A 632 5.70 -34.58 -21.59
C ARG A 632 4.20 -34.32 -21.60
N THR A 633 3.60 -34.17 -22.77
CA THR A 633 2.19 -33.76 -22.89
C THR A 633 1.22 -34.84 -22.41
N VAL A 634 0.25 -34.41 -21.59
CA VAL A 634 -0.93 -35.19 -21.17
C VAL A 634 -2.20 -34.49 -21.65
N SER A 635 -3.17 -35.26 -22.15
CA SER A 635 -4.49 -34.76 -22.53
C SER A 635 -5.58 -35.79 -22.26
N ALA A 636 -6.74 -35.33 -21.82
CA ALA A 636 -7.94 -36.16 -21.69
C ALA A 636 -8.97 -35.90 -22.81
N ASN A 637 -8.67 -34.99 -23.74
CA ASN A 637 -9.58 -34.57 -24.81
C ASN A 637 -9.03 -34.98 -26.19
N SER A 638 -9.80 -35.76 -26.95
CA SER A 638 -9.42 -36.27 -28.28
C SER A 638 -9.05 -35.16 -29.28
N ARG A 639 -9.82 -34.07 -29.33
CA ARG A 639 -9.52 -32.91 -30.18
C ARG A 639 -8.16 -32.29 -29.83
N ARG A 640 -7.84 -32.15 -28.54
CA ARG A 640 -6.54 -31.61 -28.09
C ARG A 640 -5.39 -32.58 -28.35
N ARG A 641 -5.63 -33.89 -28.32
CA ARG A 641 -4.63 -34.89 -28.69
C ARG A 641 -4.24 -34.76 -30.16
N ASN A 642 -5.23 -34.66 -31.05
CA ASN A 642 -4.98 -34.50 -32.49
C ASN A 642 -4.32 -33.15 -32.80
N GLU A 643 -4.77 -32.08 -32.15
CA GLU A 643 -4.14 -30.76 -32.26
C GLU A 643 -2.67 -30.76 -31.81
N HIS A 644 -2.33 -31.49 -30.73
CA HIS A 644 -0.95 -31.64 -30.27
C HIS A 644 -0.09 -32.43 -31.27
N LEU A 645 -0.59 -33.56 -31.77
CA LEU A 645 0.13 -34.38 -32.76
C LEU A 645 0.46 -33.59 -34.02
N TRP A 646 -0.49 -32.80 -34.52
CA TRP A 646 -0.26 -31.94 -35.68
C TRP A 646 0.70 -30.78 -35.37
N LYS A 647 0.47 -30.01 -34.30
CA LYS A 647 1.27 -28.79 -34.02
C LYS A 647 2.68 -29.06 -33.51
N VAL A 648 2.88 -30.13 -32.75
CA VAL A 648 4.15 -30.41 -32.06
C VAL A 648 4.95 -31.49 -32.76
N HIS A 649 4.28 -32.45 -33.41
CA HIS A 649 4.92 -33.59 -34.06
C HIS A 649 4.70 -33.64 -35.58
N GLY A 650 3.92 -32.70 -36.16
CA GLY A 650 3.69 -32.63 -37.60
C GLY A 650 2.83 -33.76 -38.15
N VAL A 651 2.14 -34.53 -37.30
CA VAL A 651 1.33 -35.68 -37.70
C VAL A 651 -0.10 -35.24 -38.00
N GLU A 652 -0.52 -35.39 -39.25
CA GLU A 652 -1.89 -35.11 -39.71
C GLU A 652 -2.70 -36.41 -39.70
N LEU A 653 -3.81 -36.42 -38.96
CA LEU A 653 -4.75 -37.55 -38.91
C LEU A 653 -5.94 -37.19 -39.81
N ASP A 654 -6.15 -37.95 -40.89
CA ASP A 654 -7.18 -37.65 -41.91
C ASP A 654 -8.58 -37.42 -41.33
N PRO A 655 -9.27 -36.32 -41.68
CA PRO A 655 -10.66 -36.10 -41.31
C PRO A 655 -11.58 -36.75 -42.34
N LYS A 656 -12.15 -37.94 -42.08
CA LYS A 656 -13.26 -38.44 -42.93
C LYS A 656 -14.57 -37.71 -42.60
N PRO A 657 -15.20 -36.99 -43.54
CA PRO A 657 -16.55 -36.43 -43.36
C PRO A 657 -17.58 -37.36 -44.00
N GLY A 658 -18.46 -37.95 -43.18
CA GLY A 658 -19.62 -38.70 -43.64
C GLY A 658 -20.57 -39.02 -42.49
N PRO A 659 -21.91 -39.07 -42.72
CA PRO A 659 -22.88 -39.32 -41.66
C PRO A 659 -22.74 -40.76 -41.17
N ARG A 660 -22.41 -40.95 -39.88
CA ARG A 660 -22.23 -42.28 -39.30
C ARG A 660 -23.53 -42.81 -38.70
N LYS A 661 -23.83 -44.08 -39.05
CA LYS A 661 -24.80 -44.93 -38.36
C LYS A 661 -24.29 -45.27 -36.96
N ALA A 662 -25.19 -45.31 -35.99
CA ALA A 662 -24.91 -45.74 -34.62
C ALA A 662 -24.47 -47.22 -34.60
N GLY A 663 -23.32 -47.51 -33.98
CA GLY A 663 -22.96 -48.88 -33.61
C GLY A 663 -21.62 -49.44 -34.09
N ALA A 664 -20.66 -48.64 -34.57
CA ALA A 664 -19.30 -49.12 -34.85
C ALA A 664 -18.31 -48.57 -33.80
N ALA A 665 -17.71 -49.46 -33.00
CA ALA A 665 -16.62 -49.13 -32.10
C ALA A 665 -15.42 -48.63 -32.94
N GLU A 666 -15.07 -47.35 -32.80
CA GLU A 666 -13.89 -46.77 -33.43
C GLU A 666 -12.62 -47.35 -32.82
N ALA A 667 -11.86 -48.11 -33.60
CA ALA A 667 -10.44 -48.26 -33.35
C ALA A 667 -9.76 -46.92 -33.73
N ASP A 668 -9.60 -46.05 -32.73
CA ASP A 668 -9.03 -44.69 -32.84
C ASP A 668 -7.55 -44.79 -33.26
N ALA A 669 -7.24 -44.52 -34.53
CA ALA A 669 -5.86 -44.48 -35.05
C ALA A 669 -4.96 -43.47 -34.30
N GLY A 670 -5.56 -42.56 -33.53
CA GLY A 670 -4.86 -41.67 -32.60
C GLY A 670 -4.33 -42.35 -31.34
N LEU A 671 -4.69 -43.60 -31.00
CA LEU A 671 -4.19 -44.28 -29.79
C LEU A 671 -2.73 -44.77 -29.91
N THR A 672 -2.21 -44.96 -31.13
CA THR A 672 -0.83 -45.46 -31.35
C THR A 672 0.24 -44.56 -30.71
N TYR A 673 -0.01 -43.26 -30.64
CA TYR A 673 0.92 -42.25 -30.10
C TYR A 673 0.57 -41.80 -28.68
N TRP A 674 -0.34 -42.51 -28.01
CA TRP A 674 -0.85 -42.11 -26.71
C TRP A 674 -1.02 -43.32 -25.78
N ARG A 675 -0.35 -43.30 -24.63
CA ARG A 675 -0.61 -44.26 -23.55
C ARG A 675 -1.82 -43.78 -22.74
N GLY A 676 -2.91 -44.54 -22.77
CA GLY A 676 -4.12 -44.29 -21.98
C GLY A 676 -4.00 -44.74 -20.52
N GLY A 677 -5.04 -44.46 -19.71
CA GLY A 677 -5.13 -44.91 -18.33
C GLY A 677 -4.24 -44.14 -17.35
N VAL A 678 -3.73 -42.97 -17.75
CA VAL A 678 -2.81 -42.18 -16.93
C VAL A 678 -3.54 -41.33 -15.91
N PHE A 679 -2.99 -41.25 -14.70
CA PHE A 679 -3.41 -40.32 -13.66
C PHE A 679 -2.73 -38.97 -13.85
N TYR A 680 -3.50 -37.89 -13.79
CA TYR A 680 -2.99 -36.56 -14.10
C TYR A 680 -3.59 -35.46 -13.23
N GLN A 681 -2.81 -34.40 -13.05
CA GLN A 681 -3.18 -33.19 -12.31
C GLN A 681 -2.81 -31.94 -13.12
N GLN A 682 -3.23 -30.78 -12.61
CA GLN A 682 -3.02 -29.48 -13.26
C GLN A 682 -2.69 -28.44 -12.19
N LEU A 683 -1.60 -27.68 -12.40
CA LEU A 683 -1.18 -26.65 -11.45
C LEU A 683 -2.11 -25.44 -11.54
N PHE A 684 -2.21 -24.83 -12.73
CA PHE A 684 -2.99 -23.61 -12.95
C PHE A 684 -4.17 -23.85 -13.89
N ALA A 685 -5.33 -23.25 -13.60
CA ALA A 685 -6.51 -23.40 -14.45
C ALA A 685 -6.34 -22.76 -15.85
N LYS A 686 -5.56 -21.68 -15.95
CA LYS A 686 -5.34 -20.88 -17.18
C LYS A 686 -3.97 -20.19 -17.13
N GLY A 687 -3.38 -19.95 -18.31
CA GLY A 687 -2.12 -19.24 -18.49
C GLY A 687 -0.90 -20.17 -18.53
N PRO A 688 0.32 -19.67 -18.30
CA PRO A 688 1.54 -20.47 -18.25
C PRO A 688 1.42 -21.61 -17.23
N ARG A 689 1.99 -22.79 -17.52
CA ARG A 689 1.96 -23.99 -16.67
C ARG A 689 0.55 -24.55 -16.40
N SER A 690 -0.39 -24.32 -17.34
CA SER A 690 -1.75 -24.89 -17.26
C SER A 690 -1.92 -26.20 -18.02
N GLU A 691 -0.84 -26.77 -18.54
CA GLU A 691 -0.81 -28.12 -19.07
C GLU A 691 -1.11 -29.17 -18.00
N TYR A 692 -1.62 -30.32 -18.44
CA TYR A 692 -1.74 -31.50 -17.59
C TYR A 692 -0.40 -32.21 -17.50
N PHE A 693 -0.09 -32.74 -16.33
CA PHE A 693 1.09 -33.57 -16.09
C PHE A 693 0.67 -34.89 -15.44
N GLU A 694 1.46 -35.93 -15.70
CA GLU A 694 1.24 -37.26 -15.14
C GLU A 694 1.75 -37.34 -13.70
N VAL A 695 1.05 -38.10 -12.87
CA VAL A 695 1.44 -38.41 -11.49
C VAL A 695 1.23 -39.88 -11.20
N ALA A 696 1.89 -40.39 -10.16
CA ALA A 696 1.77 -41.77 -9.68
C ALA A 696 2.14 -42.83 -10.73
N ARG A 697 3.00 -42.50 -11.70
CA ARG A 697 3.47 -43.47 -12.70
C ARG A 697 4.23 -44.61 -12.02
N GLY A 698 3.70 -45.83 -12.16
CA GLY A 698 4.28 -47.04 -11.55
C GLY A 698 3.79 -47.34 -10.12
N HIS A 699 2.82 -46.59 -9.60
CA HIS A 699 2.19 -46.82 -8.30
C HIS A 699 0.72 -47.24 -8.46
N ASP A 700 0.27 -48.20 -7.65
CA ASP A 700 -1.14 -48.61 -7.60
C ASP A 700 -1.91 -47.75 -6.58
N LEU A 701 -3.00 -47.12 -7.00
CA LEU A 701 -3.78 -46.20 -6.16
C LEU A 701 -4.52 -46.89 -5.02
N GLU A 702 -4.81 -48.19 -5.15
CA GLU A 702 -5.41 -48.97 -4.05
C GLU A 702 -4.48 -49.05 -2.83
N SER A 703 -3.16 -49.07 -3.06
CA SER A 703 -2.16 -49.06 -1.98
C SER A 703 -2.10 -47.71 -1.25
N LEU A 704 -2.32 -46.60 -1.96
CA LEU A 704 -2.28 -45.24 -1.43
C LEU A 704 -3.57 -44.86 -0.68
N ASP A 705 -4.75 -45.27 -1.18
CA ASP A 705 -6.02 -45.08 -0.46
C ASP A 705 -6.06 -45.95 0.82
N ALA A 706 -5.43 -47.14 0.84
CA ALA A 706 -5.36 -48.01 2.03
C ALA A 706 -4.47 -47.45 3.17
N GLU A 707 -3.40 -46.72 2.85
CA GLU A 707 -2.62 -45.99 3.87
C GLU A 707 -3.39 -44.79 4.43
N GLN A 708 -4.14 -44.09 3.58
CA GLN A 708 -4.91 -42.92 3.99
C GLN A 708 -6.14 -43.31 4.85
N VAL A 709 -6.84 -44.39 4.50
CA VAL A 709 -7.94 -44.94 5.31
C VAL A 709 -7.44 -45.44 6.66
N ARG A 710 -6.25 -46.06 6.73
CA ARG A 710 -5.65 -46.47 8.02
C ARG A 710 -5.33 -45.28 8.92
N ALA A 711 -4.82 -44.18 8.36
CA ALA A 711 -4.55 -42.96 9.10
C ALA A 711 -5.84 -42.28 9.62
N GLU A 712 -6.90 -42.24 8.81
CA GLU A 712 -8.20 -41.69 9.22
C GLU A 712 -8.90 -42.54 10.28
N LEU A 713 -8.80 -43.87 10.18
CA LEU A 713 -9.35 -44.80 11.17
C LEU A 713 -8.65 -44.66 12.53
N ALA A 714 -7.32 -44.46 12.54
CA ALA A 714 -6.56 -44.21 13.76
C ALA A 714 -6.97 -42.90 14.47
N VAL A 715 -7.27 -41.85 13.70
CA VAL A 715 -7.76 -40.58 14.24
C VAL A 715 -9.18 -40.72 14.80
N GLN A 716 -10.07 -41.46 14.15
CA GLN A 716 -11.41 -41.74 14.66
C GLN A 716 -11.39 -42.57 15.94
N GLN A 717 -10.54 -43.60 16.01
CA GLN A 717 -10.38 -44.41 17.23
C GLN A 717 -9.85 -43.58 18.40
N ALA A 718 -8.87 -42.69 18.16
CA ALA A 718 -8.37 -41.78 19.19
C ALA A 718 -9.47 -40.81 19.69
N THR A 719 -10.31 -40.32 18.78
CA THR A 719 -11.42 -39.41 19.12
C THR A 719 -12.50 -40.12 19.96
N GLN A 720 -12.85 -41.35 19.59
CA GLN A 720 -13.82 -42.15 20.35
C GLN A 720 -13.30 -42.53 21.75
N ALA A 721 -12.02 -42.90 21.85
CA ALA A 721 -11.38 -43.18 23.14
C ALA A 721 -11.37 -41.94 24.06
N PHE A 722 -11.18 -40.75 23.51
CA PHE A 722 -11.24 -39.49 24.24
C PHE A 722 -12.66 -39.16 24.74
N GLN A 723 -13.67 -39.36 23.89
CA GLN A 723 -15.07 -39.13 24.26
C GLN A 723 -15.56 -40.08 25.35
N ALA A 724 -15.16 -41.36 25.28
CA ALA A 724 -15.47 -42.36 26.30
C ALA A 724 -14.89 -41.99 27.67
N LYS A 725 -13.60 -41.59 27.71
CA LYS A 725 -12.95 -41.11 28.94
C LYS A 725 -13.63 -39.86 29.51
N SER A 726 -14.10 -38.94 28.66
CA SER A 726 -14.81 -37.74 29.14
C SER A 726 -16.20 -38.05 29.72
N LYS A 727 -16.91 -39.05 29.17
CA LYS A 727 -18.20 -39.51 29.72
C LYS A 727 -18.01 -40.20 31.07
N GLU A 728 -16.94 -40.99 31.21
CA GLU A 728 -16.60 -41.67 32.44
C GLU A 728 -16.15 -40.69 33.54
N ALA A 729 -15.41 -39.63 33.17
CA ALA A 729 -15.07 -38.53 34.05
C ALA A 729 -16.31 -37.75 34.53
N ARG A 730 -17.25 -37.42 33.61
CA ARG A 730 -18.50 -36.76 33.98
C ARG A 730 -19.41 -37.62 34.86
N LYS A 731 -19.43 -38.94 34.66
CA LYS A 731 -20.18 -39.86 35.52
C LYS A 731 -19.61 -39.90 36.94
N LYS A 732 -18.27 -39.90 37.08
CA LYS A 732 -17.59 -39.79 38.37
C LYS A 732 -17.81 -38.45 39.07
N GLU A 733 -17.90 -37.34 38.32
CA GLU A 733 -18.25 -36.04 38.89
C GLU A 733 -19.71 -35.97 39.35
N MET A 734 -20.62 -36.66 38.67
CA MET A 734 -22.04 -36.74 39.06
C MET A 734 -22.31 -37.66 40.26
N GLU A 735 -21.45 -38.66 40.51
CA GLU A 735 -21.54 -39.54 41.69
C GLU A 735 -20.91 -38.91 42.95
N VAL A 736 -20.23 -37.77 42.81
CA VAL A 736 -19.58 -37.02 43.90
C VAL A 736 -20.40 -35.80 44.36
N ILE A 737 -21.45 -35.43 43.60
CA ILE A 737 -22.48 -34.45 43.97
C ILE A 737 -23.69 -35.19 44.54
#